data_AF-F0ZBS1-F1
#
_entry.id   AF-F0ZBS1-F1
#
_cell.length_a   1.000
_cell.length_b   1.000
_cell.length_c   1.000
_cell.angle_alpha   90.00
_cell.angle_beta   90.00
_cell.angle_gamma   90.00
#
_symmetry.space_group_name_H-M   'P 1'
#
loop_
_entity.id
_entity.type
_entity.pdbx_description
1 polymer ?
#
loop_
_entity_poly.entity_id
_entity_poly.type
_entity_poly.pdbx_seq_one_letter_code
_entity_poly.pdbx_strand_id
1 'polypeptide(L)'
;MAKEKYLLHYNFNIKDWDFKGLIGKGGSCKVHRAFKKNRYVNGFELQEEEDCAIKIIDEKNHKIAKKEIDLIRLLFSIPHENIIKFYGYGYGKYDENKSLFIYMEYMKDYDKLSKHIANFKYIKKNIIIIIHQILLALDFLHTNNIVHRDIKCDNILYNPKNNKIKLIDFGVSKLYDSNNRDTPTIVGTPSHMAPETILGKGPLNVKVDIYSFGCTLLEMITGEATSNSKSLKIDKDFEEIINKCKRELPDQRPSAKELLDFPIFKTFYSKISILKKKEENIQDVDESKKIKIEIPDFNKSLKSLSMPSSVTSLSLPLFNEYIAPKTIPLSVTELKLASFNRPIVSGSIPTSVKNLVLPSFNQTISHNSIPSSVTQLTLEVFLPVPSFKDLYVYFNVIYIMAVLLNSINSSVTPILIPSSVKSLTLNTFNRTLSRTLVPSSVTSLSLPSFDKNIKKNTIPSSVTSLSLDSFNKQISQKSIPNSVTNLRLKSFDLQLEPHYIPSSISSITLDSFNKTISHDSIPKSVKELIFPNFNQAISDTSFPSSIQILSLSSFNHPIQPFSIPKSVTSLTLVSYNHPIIQNTIPKTVRLLSLKSYNQNIEPNVLPSSITHLILPTYNQPLQHNSIPPLVKKLILSSYNHELYSITQNDINCKEDAEMKSNFIPDFVEYLDLNSYNYPIPNSVIPDSVKELFLKSFNHPLNDKSLPSSVSKMVLGENFEYVNGDNLNATIYDFTWSLNFTKTFKKNNYLPKEATILVLDNFNQKIIKDTFPKKVHTLTLGSNFKDFETLKYLPESVKNLTFGVEKALSDEEKKNIPERILKTKININNNLKK
;
A
#
# COMPACT_ATOMS: atom_id res chain seq x y z
N MET A 1 -12.71 26.86 16.82
CA MET A 1 -11.28 27.22 16.74
C MET A 1 -10.47 26.28 17.64
N ALA A 2 -10.24 25.03 17.22
CA ALA A 2 -9.49 24.03 18.01
C ALA A 2 -8.92 22.86 17.16
N LYS A 3 -8.69 23.07 15.85
CA LYS A 3 -8.00 22.12 14.94
C LYS A 3 -7.05 22.85 13.97
N GLU A 4 -6.44 23.94 14.44
CA GLU A 4 -5.62 24.86 13.62
C GLU A 4 -4.14 24.89 14.06
N LYS A 5 -3.62 23.76 14.54
CA LYS A 5 -2.18 23.54 14.76
C LYS A 5 -1.72 22.29 14.02
N TYR A 6 -1.25 22.48 12.79
CA TYR A 6 -0.02 21.87 12.21
C TYR A 6 0.27 22.47 10.82
N LEU A 7 0.24 23.80 10.72
CA LEU A 7 0.70 24.56 9.54
C LEU A 7 1.82 25.49 10.00
N LEU A 8 2.96 24.87 10.29
CA LEU A 8 4.11 25.51 10.92
C LEU A 8 4.91 26.34 9.90
N HIS A 9 5.21 27.57 10.29
CA HIS A 9 6.08 28.48 9.56
C HIS A 9 7.54 28.10 9.88
N TYR A 10 8.18 27.30 9.03
CA TYR A 10 9.52 26.79 9.31
C TYR A 10 10.62 27.76 8.89
N ASN A 11 11.60 27.97 9.77
CA ASN A 11 12.92 28.46 9.36
C ASN A 11 13.62 27.35 8.57
N PHE A 12 13.88 27.58 7.27
CA PHE A 12 14.64 26.68 6.43
C PHE A 12 16.13 26.83 6.76
N ASN A 13 16.66 25.88 7.54
CA ASN A 13 18.10 25.75 7.71
C ASN A 13 18.70 24.96 6.54
N ILE A 14 19.42 25.64 5.65
CA ILE A 14 20.06 25.00 4.48
C ILE A 14 21.05 23.90 4.87
N LYS A 15 21.62 23.95 6.09
CA LYS A 15 22.57 22.94 6.58
C LYS A 15 21.92 21.58 6.81
N ASP A 16 20.62 21.52 7.12
CA ASP A 16 19.88 20.28 7.40
C ASP A 16 19.65 19.43 6.14
N TRP A 17 19.87 20.00 4.95
CA TRP A 17 19.62 19.36 3.66
C TRP A 17 20.95 19.13 2.92
N ASP A 18 20.99 18.10 2.08
CA ASP A 18 22.04 17.92 1.08
C ASP A 18 21.42 17.96 -0.33
N PHE A 19 21.97 18.81 -1.18
CA PHE A 19 21.42 19.12 -2.50
C PHE A 19 22.12 18.27 -3.57
N LYS A 20 21.43 17.25 -4.06
CA LYS A 20 22.00 16.26 -5.01
C LYS A 20 21.99 16.71 -6.46
N GLY A 21 21.25 17.76 -6.83
CA GLY A 21 21.31 18.36 -8.15
C GLY A 21 20.09 19.20 -8.54
N LEU A 22 20.26 20.04 -9.56
CA LEU A 22 19.19 20.84 -10.17
C LEU A 22 18.35 19.94 -11.10
N ILE A 23 17.07 19.76 -10.77
CA ILE A 23 16.12 18.94 -11.56
C ILE A 23 15.14 19.77 -12.37
N GLY A 24 15.03 21.07 -12.11
CA GLY A 24 14.25 22.01 -12.92
C GLY A 24 14.67 23.46 -12.72
N LYS A 25 14.48 24.29 -13.75
CA LYS A 25 14.74 25.73 -13.71
C LYS A 25 13.64 26.46 -14.47
N GLY A 26 12.92 27.35 -13.78
CA GLY A 26 11.98 28.28 -14.39
C GLY A 26 12.55 29.70 -14.42
N GLY A 27 11.80 30.64 -14.99
CA GLY A 27 12.18 32.07 -14.98
C GLY A 27 12.12 32.73 -13.59
N SER A 28 11.44 32.10 -12.62
CA SER A 28 11.14 32.64 -11.29
C SER A 28 11.57 31.73 -10.13
N CYS A 29 12.08 30.53 -10.40
CA CYS A 29 12.45 29.53 -9.39
C CYS A 29 13.50 28.50 -9.88
N LYS A 30 14.24 27.92 -8.93
CA LYS A 30 15.12 26.74 -9.13
C LYS A 30 14.48 25.53 -8.42
N VAL A 31 14.47 24.34 -9.01
CA VAL A 31 13.98 23.11 -8.35
C VAL A 31 15.12 22.12 -8.24
N HIS A 32 15.41 21.66 -7.03
CA HIS A 32 16.49 20.72 -6.74
C HIS A 32 15.96 19.40 -6.16
N ARG A 33 16.67 18.31 -6.45
CA ARG A 33 16.60 17.06 -5.68
C ARG A 33 17.47 17.24 -4.44
N ALA A 34 16.91 16.97 -3.26
CA ALA A 34 17.64 17.03 -2.00
C ALA A 34 17.16 15.96 -1.02
N PHE A 35 18.06 15.47 -0.16
CA PHE A 35 17.69 14.64 1.00
C PHE A 35 17.89 15.44 2.29
N LYS A 36 17.16 15.08 3.35
CA LYS A 36 17.34 15.69 4.68
C LYS A 36 18.28 14.84 5.53
N LYS A 37 19.35 15.44 6.06
CA LYS A 37 20.42 14.76 6.80
C LYS A 37 19.92 14.15 8.10
N ASN A 38 19.03 14.85 8.80
CA ASN A 38 18.32 14.33 9.96
C ASN A 38 16.95 13.81 9.50
N ARG A 39 16.71 12.50 9.65
CA ARG A 39 15.57 11.72 9.08
C ARG A 39 14.16 12.21 9.44
N TYR A 40 14.04 13.12 10.41
CA TYR A 40 12.76 13.66 10.87
C TYR A 40 12.45 15.05 10.28
N VAL A 41 11.32 15.16 9.58
CA VAL A 41 10.65 16.43 9.31
C VAL A 41 9.58 16.63 10.37
N ASN A 42 9.98 17.20 11.52
CA ASN A 42 9.09 17.63 12.60
C ASN A 42 8.17 16.51 13.13
N GLY A 43 8.75 15.36 13.45
CA GLY A 43 8.05 14.18 13.96
C GLY A 43 7.62 13.16 12.90
N PHE A 44 7.64 13.53 11.62
CA PHE A 44 7.51 12.56 10.53
C PHE A 44 8.87 11.98 10.16
N GLU A 45 9.03 10.68 10.33
CA GLU A 45 10.13 9.91 9.74
C GLU A 45 9.89 9.77 8.23
N LEU A 46 10.86 10.19 7.42
CA LEU A 46 10.87 9.85 6.01
C LEU A 46 11.23 8.37 5.87
N GLN A 47 10.43 7.60 5.15
CA GLN A 47 10.78 6.21 4.85
C GLN A 47 12.02 6.16 3.94
N GLU A 48 12.76 5.05 3.99
CA GLU A 48 14.15 5.00 3.55
C GLU A 48 14.35 5.47 2.10
N GLU A 49 15.34 6.35 1.91
CA GLU A 49 15.71 6.97 0.63
C GLU A 49 14.64 7.83 -0.11
N GLU A 50 13.56 8.28 0.55
CA GLU A 50 12.66 9.27 -0.09
C GLU A 50 13.33 10.66 -0.24
N ASP A 51 13.85 10.89 -1.45
CA ASP A 51 14.23 12.20 -1.99
C ASP A 51 13.08 13.22 -1.88
N CYS A 52 13.43 14.49 -1.69
CA CYS A 52 12.49 15.62 -1.79
C CYS A 52 12.79 16.47 -3.03
N ALA A 53 11.72 16.97 -3.66
CA ALA A 53 11.80 18.05 -4.65
C ALA A 53 11.63 19.40 -3.92
N ILE A 54 12.65 20.25 -3.95
CA ILE A 54 12.64 21.57 -3.30
C ILE A 54 12.59 22.68 -4.35
N LYS A 55 11.46 23.38 -4.45
CA LYS A 55 11.26 24.58 -5.29
C LYS A 55 11.70 25.81 -4.51
N ILE A 56 12.75 26.49 -4.97
CA ILE A 56 13.41 27.64 -4.35
C ILE A 56 13.02 28.92 -5.11
N ILE A 57 12.57 29.94 -4.38
CA ILE A 57 11.92 31.13 -4.93
C ILE A 57 12.51 32.41 -4.30
N ASP A 58 12.97 33.33 -5.15
CA ASP A 58 13.56 34.63 -4.79
C ASP A 58 12.59 35.54 -4.00
N GLU A 59 13.10 36.40 -3.10
CA GLU A 59 12.31 37.35 -2.28
C GLU A 59 11.27 38.17 -3.07
N LYS A 60 11.64 38.68 -4.25
CA LYS A 60 10.76 39.41 -5.17
C LYS A 60 9.47 38.65 -5.56
N ASN A 61 9.49 37.32 -5.53
CA ASN A 61 8.40 36.45 -5.94
C ASN A 61 7.59 35.88 -4.76
N HIS A 62 7.98 36.14 -3.50
CA HIS A 62 7.35 35.54 -2.30
C HIS A 62 5.84 35.84 -2.19
N LYS A 63 5.39 37.03 -2.62
CA LYS A 63 3.97 37.43 -2.63
C LYS A 63 3.10 36.61 -3.60
N ILE A 64 3.70 36.07 -4.67
CA ILE A 64 3.02 35.19 -5.64
C ILE A 64 3.05 33.76 -5.10
N ALA A 65 4.22 33.26 -4.73
CA ALA A 65 4.41 31.92 -4.19
C ALA A 65 3.63 31.65 -2.89
N LYS A 66 3.35 32.67 -2.07
CA LYS A 66 2.45 32.51 -0.92
C LYS A 66 1.01 32.20 -1.34
N LYS A 67 0.52 32.74 -2.46
CA LYS A 67 -0.80 32.38 -3.01
C LYS A 67 -0.83 30.95 -3.55
N GLU A 68 0.25 30.50 -4.18
CA GLU A 68 0.45 29.11 -4.58
C GLU A 68 0.37 28.18 -3.35
N ILE A 69 1.11 28.49 -2.28
CA ILE A 69 1.09 27.74 -1.01
C ILE A 69 -0.30 27.72 -0.37
N ASP A 70 -0.98 28.87 -0.28
CA ASP A 70 -2.30 28.95 0.36
C ASP A 70 -3.38 28.20 -0.44
N LEU A 71 -3.24 28.10 -1.78
CA LEU A 71 -4.09 27.27 -2.63
C LEU A 71 -3.76 25.77 -2.52
N ILE A 72 -2.47 25.39 -2.56
CA ILE A 72 -2.04 23.98 -2.39
C ILE A 72 -2.43 23.44 -1.00
N ARG A 73 -2.48 24.29 0.04
CA ARG A 73 -2.94 23.91 1.39
C ARG A 73 -4.40 23.46 1.44
N LEU A 74 -5.26 23.92 0.52
CA LEU A 74 -6.62 23.40 0.38
C LEU A 74 -6.60 21.97 -0.19
N LEU A 75 -5.81 21.75 -1.25
CA LEU A 75 -5.64 20.44 -1.88
C LEU A 75 -4.99 19.39 -0.96
N PHE A 76 -4.11 19.80 -0.05
CA PHE A 76 -3.43 18.90 0.89
C PHE A 76 -4.40 18.06 1.75
N SER A 77 -5.63 18.55 1.98
CA SER A 77 -6.65 17.83 2.77
C SER A 77 -7.27 16.64 2.03
N ILE A 78 -7.11 16.54 0.70
CA ILE A 78 -7.69 15.48 -0.14
C ILE A 78 -6.65 15.03 -1.17
N PRO A 79 -5.84 14.00 -0.89
CA PRO A 79 -4.78 13.55 -1.81
C PRO A 79 -5.38 12.92 -3.08
N HIS A 80 -4.83 13.29 -4.24
CA HIS A 80 -5.23 12.77 -5.55
C HIS A 80 -4.04 12.10 -6.26
N GLU A 81 -4.24 10.93 -6.88
CA GLU A 81 -3.13 10.13 -7.44
C GLU A 81 -2.33 10.90 -8.51
N ASN A 82 -3.03 11.64 -9.38
CA ASN A 82 -2.40 12.34 -10.51
C ASN A 82 -1.99 13.81 -10.20
N ILE A 83 -1.91 14.21 -8.94
CA ILE A 83 -1.42 15.54 -8.52
C ILE A 83 -0.21 15.37 -7.60
N ILE A 84 0.75 16.29 -7.70
CA ILE A 84 1.97 16.30 -6.87
C ILE A 84 1.65 16.57 -5.39
N LYS A 85 2.21 15.75 -4.50
CA LYS A 85 2.07 15.88 -3.05
C LYS A 85 3.01 16.96 -2.51
N PHE A 86 2.44 17.94 -1.84
CA PHE A 86 3.14 18.98 -1.09
C PHE A 86 3.38 18.52 0.35
N TYR A 87 4.55 18.83 0.92
CA TYR A 87 4.88 18.53 2.32
C TYR A 87 4.97 19.79 3.21
N GLY A 88 5.20 20.97 2.63
CA GLY A 88 5.29 22.22 3.41
C GLY A 88 6.10 23.32 2.72
N TYR A 89 6.42 24.37 3.49
CA TYR A 89 7.27 25.47 3.03
C TYR A 89 8.13 26.05 4.18
N GLY A 90 9.14 26.85 3.85
CA GLY A 90 9.96 27.58 4.83
C GLY A 90 10.80 28.70 4.23
N TYR A 91 11.37 29.55 5.08
CA TYR A 91 12.19 30.71 4.67
C TYR A 91 13.64 30.55 5.13
N GLY A 92 14.60 30.88 4.27
CA GLY A 92 16.03 30.76 4.57
C GLY A 92 16.89 31.55 3.59
N LYS A 93 18.19 31.23 3.53
CA LYS A 93 19.10 31.78 2.51
C LYS A 93 19.48 30.73 1.46
N TYR A 94 19.60 31.16 0.21
CA TYR A 94 20.16 30.40 -0.92
C TYR A 94 20.97 31.37 -1.79
N ASP A 95 22.19 31.00 -2.20
CA ASP A 95 23.14 31.91 -2.88
C ASP A 95 23.21 33.28 -2.18
N GLU A 96 23.38 33.28 -0.85
CA GLU A 96 23.33 34.41 0.11
C GLU A 96 22.01 35.22 0.22
N ASN A 97 21.19 35.18 -0.83
CA ASN A 97 19.90 35.84 -0.98
C ASN A 97 18.84 35.17 -0.09
N LYS A 98 17.79 35.93 0.30
CA LYS A 98 16.62 35.35 0.98
C LYS A 98 15.77 34.57 -0.03
N SER A 99 15.37 33.37 0.35
CA SER A 99 14.53 32.50 -0.48
C SER A 99 13.42 31.83 0.32
N LEU A 100 12.34 31.53 -0.40
CA LEU A 100 11.21 30.72 0.04
C LEU A 100 11.38 29.34 -0.60
N PHE A 101 11.26 28.31 0.23
CA PHE A 101 11.45 26.92 -0.13
C PHE A 101 10.10 26.21 -0.01
N ILE A 102 9.71 25.46 -1.04
CA ILE A 102 8.52 24.62 -1.06
C ILE A 102 8.99 23.17 -1.21
N TYR A 103 8.58 22.28 -0.30
CA TYR A 103 8.94 20.86 -0.30
C TYR A 103 7.80 20.03 -0.90
N MET A 104 8.13 19.13 -1.84
CA MET A 104 7.20 18.24 -2.55
C MET A 104 7.81 16.83 -2.70
N GLU A 105 6.97 15.83 -3.00
CA GLU A 105 7.41 14.48 -3.33
C GLU A 105 8.37 14.48 -4.54
N TYR A 106 9.44 13.70 -4.48
CA TYR A 106 10.31 13.48 -5.65
C TYR A 106 9.84 12.28 -6.45
N MET A 107 9.46 12.53 -7.71
CA MET A 107 8.98 11.49 -8.61
C MET A 107 10.15 10.74 -9.29
N LYS A 108 10.77 9.81 -8.57
CA LYS A 108 11.83 8.91 -9.08
C LYS A 108 11.33 8.15 -10.32
N ASP A 109 12.16 8.09 -11.37
CA ASP A 109 11.83 7.59 -12.73
C ASP A 109 10.77 8.40 -13.53
N TYR A 110 10.44 9.62 -13.14
CA TYR A 110 9.62 10.53 -13.95
C TYR A 110 10.47 11.66 -14.54
N ASP A 111 10.08 12.15 -15.71
CA ASP A 111 10.58 13.39 -16.29
C ASP A 111 9.40 14.17 -16.91
N LYS A 112 9.62 15.39 -17.39
CA LYS A 112 8.58 16.20 -18.05
C LYS A 112 8.02 15.49 -19.28
N LEU A 113 6.69 15.49 -19.43
CA LEU A 113 5.97 14.94 -20.57
C LEU A 113 6.46 15.56 -21.90
N SER A 114 6.86 16.84 -21.88
CA SER A 114 7.40 17.58 -23.04
C SER A 114 8.62 16.90 -23.68
N LYS A 115 9.53 16.31 -22.88
CA LYS A 115 10.70 15.56 -23.37
C LYS A 115 10.35 14.23 -24.04
N HIS A 116 9.15 13.70 -23.80
CA HIS A 116 8.72 12.38 -24.30
C HIS A 116 7.79 12.45 -25.52
N ILE A 117 7.41 13.65 -25.98
CA ILE A 117 6.48 13.83 -27.10
C ILE A 117 6.95 13.12 -28.38
N ALA A 118 8.24 13.16 -28.68
CA ALA A 118 8.82 12.45 -29.83
C ALA A 118 8.50 10.94 -29.84
N ASN A 119 8.31 10.32 -28.66
CA ASN A 119 7.98 8.90 -28.50
C ASN A 119 6.47 8.61 -28.63
N PHE A 120 5.60 9.61 -28.48
CA PHE A 120 4.13 9.42 -28.53
C PHE A 120 3.58 9.35 -29.96
N LYS A 121 4.32 9.88 -30.94
CA LYS A 121 4.01 9.90 -32.38
C LYS A 121 3.59 8.54 -32.99
N TYR A 122 3.89 7.43 -32.30
CA TYR A 122 3.61 6.06 -32.76
C TYR A 122 2.74 5.22 -31.79
N ILE A 123 2.26 5.75 -30.65
CA ILE A 123 1.57 4.95 -29.62
C ILE A 123 0.28 5.61 -29.09
N LYS A 124 -0.80 5.56 -29.89
CA LYS A 124 -2.16 6.03 -29.52
C LYS A 124 -2.62 5.53 -28.14
N LYS A 125 -2.27 4.28 -27.78
CA LYS A 125 -2.57 3.66 -26.47
C LYS A 125 -2.05 4.48 -25.28
N ASN A 126 -0.81 4.98 -25.35
CA ASN A 126 -0.19 5.69 -24.23
C ASN A 126 -0.81 7.08 -24.09
N ILE A 127 -1.05 7.77 -25.22
CA ILE A 127 -1.74 9.07 -25.24
C ILE A 127 -3.09 8.97 -24.51
N ILE A 128 -3.91 7.94 -24.80
CA ILE A 128 -5.22 7.73 -24.14
C ILE A 128 -5.06 7.58 -22.62
N ILE A 129 -4.11 6.77 -22.15
CA ILE A 129 -3.84 6.56 -20.71
C ILE A 129 -3.40 7.86 -20.03
N ILE A 130 -2.56 8.66 -20.70
CA ILE A 130 -2.03 9.93 -20.19
C ILE A 130 -3.16 10.96 -20.08
N ILE A 131 -3.93 11.20 -21.15
CA ILE A 131 -4.99 12.21 -21.11
C ILE A 131 -6.15 11.86 -20.18
N HIS A 132 -6.46 10.57 -19.98
CA HIS A 132 -7.43 10.14 -18.98
C HIS A 132 -7.02 10.58 -17.56
N GLN A 133 -5.74 10.43 -17.21
CA GLN A 133 -5.21 10.87 -15.91
C GLN A 133 -5.16 12.39 -15.76
N ILE A 134 -4.85 13.13 -16.83
CA ILE A 134 -4.90 14.60 -16.82
C ILE A 134 -6.35 15.06 -16.57
N LEU A 135 -7.33 14.43 -17.22
CA LEU A 135 -8.75 14.75 -17.03
C LEU A 135 -9.25 14.40 -15.63
N LEU A 136 -8.80 13.30 -15.01
CA LEU A 136 -9.09 13.00 -13.61
C LEU A 136 -8.55 14.10 -12.67
N ALA A 137 -7.31 14.55 -12.88
CA ALA A 137 -6.74 15.66 -12.11
C ALA A 137 -7.52 16.97 -12.31
N LEU A 138 -7.96 17.28 -13.53
CA LEU A 138 -8.76 18.46 -13.82
C LEU A 138 -10.17 18.38 -13.20
N ASP A 139 -10.87 17.25 -13.30
CA ASP A 139 -12.21 17.10 -12.70
C ASP A 139 -12.17 17.27 -11.18
N PHE A 140 -11.12 16.74 -10.55
CA PHE A 140 -10.86 16.93 -9.12
C PHE A 140 -10.60 18.40 -8.76
N LEU A 141 -9.73 19.12 -9.51
CA LEU A 141 -9.48 20.55 -9.27
C LEU A 141 -10.75 21.39 -9.49
N HIS A 142 -11.47 21.15 -10.58
CA HIS A 142 -12.67 21.89 -10.97
C HIS A 142 -13.82 21.67 -9.98
N THR A 143 -14.00 20.44 -9.48
CA THR A 143 -14.96 20.13 -8.40
C THR A 143 -14.63 20.83 -7.08
N ASN A 144 -13.34 21.09 -6.81
CA ASN A 144 -12.88 21.87 -5.66
C ASN A 144 -12.78 23.38 -5.95
N ASN A 145 -13.41 23.86 -7.03
CA ASN A 145 -13.39 25.26 -7.48
C ASN A 145 -11.98 25.86 -7.69
N ILE A 146 -11.02 25.05 -8.13
CA ILE A 146 -9.65 25.48 -8.44
C ILE A 146 -9.41 25.42 -9.95
N VAL A 147 -8.86 26.50 -10.50
CA VAL A 147 -8.44 26.62 -11.90
C VAL A 147 -6.92 26.64 -11.96
N HIS A 148 -6.31 25.78 -12.78
CA HIS A 148 -4.85 25.62 -12.82
C HIS A 148 -4.15 26.76 -13.58
N ARG A 149 -4.71 27.14 -14.73
CA ARG A 149 -4.31 28.23 -15.64
C ARG A 149 -2.94 28.09 -16.32
N ASP A 150 -2.36 26.90 -16.34
CA ASP A 150 -1.12 26.60 -17.09
C ASP A 150 -0.96 25.08 -17.36
N ILE A 151 -1.98 24.46 -17.96
CA ILE A 151 -1.92 23.04 -18.37
C ILE A 151 -1.15 22.93 -19.69
N LYS A 152 -0.05 22.16 -19.68
CA LYS A 152 0.88 21.94 -20.80
C LYS A 152 1.80 20.75 -20.51
N CYS A 153 2.48 20.17 -21.50
CA CYS A 153 3.37 19.02 -21.28
C CYS A 153 4.58 19.31 -20.36
N ASP A 154 5.00 20.57 -20.24
CA ASP A 154 6.06 20.97 -19.30
C ASP A 154 5.65 20.93 -17.82
N ASN A 155 4.35 20.98 -17.52
CA ASN A 155 3.81 20.98 -16.16
C ASN A 155 3.21 19.61 -15.77
N ILE A 156 3.55 18.56 -16.53
CA ILE A 156 3.14 17.18 -16.28
C ILE A 156 4.39 16.32 -16.20
N LEU A 157 4.63 15.70 -15.04
CA LEU A 157 5.64 14.66 -14.89
C LEU A 157 5.05 13.33 -15.36
N TYR A 158 5.81 12.56 -16.12
CA TYR A 158 5.40 11.29 -16.74
C TYR A 158 6.47 10.21 -16.54
N ASN A 159 6.01 8.99 -16.25
CA ASN A 159 6.87 7.82 -16.12
C ASN A 159 6.66 6.85 -17.31
N PRO A 160 7.65 6.72 -18.22
CA PRO A 160 7.53 5.88 -19.41
C PRO A 160 7.45 4.38 -19.13
N LYS A 161 7.82 3.91 -17.92
CA LYS A 161 7.79 2.48 -17.56
C LYS A 161 6.36 1.99 -17.28
N ASN A 162 5.47 2.87 -16.80
CA ASN A 162 4.13 2.51 -16.33
C ASN A 162 2.99 3.42 -16.83
N ASN A 163 3.29 4.44 -17.64
CA ASN A 163 2.35 5.47 -18.13
C ASN A 163 1.67 6.34 -17.05
N LYS A 164 2.14 6.35 -15.80
CA LYS A 164 1.58 7.23 -14.76
C LYS A 164 2.02 8.68 -14.95
N ILE A 165 1.14 9.63 -14.57
CA ILE A 165 1.45 11.07 -14.56
C ILE A 165 1.13 11.76 -13.23
N LYS A 166 1.83 12.87 -12.99
CA LYS A 166 1.64 13.82 -11.89
C LYS A 166 1.61 15.25 -12.43
N LEU A 167 0.53 15.97 -12.19
CA LEU A 167 0.39 17.40 -12.49
C LEU A 167 1.17 18.24 -11.46
N ILE A 168 1.93 19.24 -11.93
CA ILE A 168 2.84 20.09 -11.12
C ILE A 168 2.67 21.60 -11.44
N ASP A 169 3.24 22.42 -10.56
CA ASP A 169 3.35 23.90 -10.65
C ASP A 169 2.03 24.68 -10.64
N PHE A 170 1.50 24.89 -9.43
CA PHE A 170 0.30 25.70 -9.18
C PHE A 170 0.60 27.21 -9.06
N GLY A 171 1.77 27.67 -9.53
CA GLY A 171 2.27 29.04 -9.36
C GLY A 171 1.37 30.15 -9.91
N VAL A 172 0.49 29.85 -10.86
CA VAL A 172 -0.52 30.77 -11.42
C VAL A 172 -1.97 30.33 -11.19
N SER A 173 -2.20 29.26 -10.43
CA SER A 173 -3.54 28.74 -10.14
C SER A 173 -4.37 29.71 -9.29
N LYS A 174 -5.70 29.55 -9.31
CA LYS A 174 -6.61 30.43 -8.55
C LYS A 174 -7.86 29.66 -8.11
N LEU A 175 -8.43 30.06 -6.97
CA LEU A 175 -9.83 29.75 -6.66
C LEU A 175 -10.75 30.48 -7.64
N TYR A 176 -11.76 29.75 -8.11
CA TYR A 176 -12.94 30.25 -8.81
C TYR A 176 -14.07 30.42 -7.79
N ASP A 177 -14.91 31.43 -8.00
CA ASP A 177 -16.17 31.61 -7.29
C ASP A 177 -17.21 32.00 -8.35
N SER A 178 -18.26 31.18 -8.49
CA SER A 178 -19.32 31.38 -9.47
C SER A 178 -20.13 32.67 -9.25
N ASN A 179 -20.02 33.29 -8.08
CA ASN A 179 -20.68 34.55 -7.75
C ASN A 179 -19.79 35.78 -8.04
N ASN A 180 -18.48 35.56 -8.22
CA ASN A 180 -17.50 36.64 -8.32
C ASN A 180 -17.20 37.01 -9.79
N ARG A 181 -17.17 38.31 -10.09
CA ARG A 181 -16.99 38.85 -11.45
C ARG A 181 -15.52 39.04 -11.85
N ASP A 182 -14.63 38.24 -11.27
CA ASP A 182 -13.19 38.30 -11.55
C ASP A 182 -12.91 37.96 -13.02
N THR A 183 -12.28 38.88 -13.75
CA THR A 183 -11.86 38.63 -15.14
C THR A 183 -10.62 37.73 -15.21
N PRO A 184 -10.40 37.02 -16.33
CA PRO A 184 -9.13 36.35 -16.59
C PRO A 184 -7.96 37.32 -16.59
N THR A 185 -7.05 37.18 -15.63
CA THR A 185 -5.72 37.80 -15.70
C THR A 185 -4.88 37.07 -16.75
N ILE A 186 -4.20 37.79 -17.64
CA ILE A 186 -3.30 37.21 -18.67
C ILE A 186 -2.11 36.52 -17.98
N VAL A 187 -2.22 35.21 -17.73
CA VAL A 187 -1.20 34.37 -17.07
C VAL A 187 -1.22 32.95 -17.66
N GLY A 188 -0.12 32.21 -17.47
CA GLY A 188 0.09 30.91 -18.11
C GLY A 188 0.92 31.02 -19.39
N THR A 189 0.96 29.95 -20.18
CA THR A 189 1.79 29.86 -21.39
C THR A 189 1.00 30.31 -22.63
N PRO A 190 1.46 31.31 -23.42
CA PRO A 190 0.66 31.92 -24.50
C PRO A 190 0.07 30.95 -25.54
N SER A 191 0.80 29.90 -25.91
CA SER A 191 0.33 28.86 -26.85
C SER A 191 -0.79 27.96 -26.30
N HIS A 192 -1.05 28.02 -24.99
CA HIS A 192 -2.05 27.24 -24.26
C HIS A 192 -3.15 28.11 -23.62
N MET A 193 -3.06 29.45 -23.72
CA MET A 193 -4.09 30.36 -23.18
C MET A 193 -5.39 30.27 -23.99
N ALA A 194 -6.51 30.29 -23.28
CA ALA A 194 -7.83 30.40 -23.91
C ALA A 194 -8.08 31.83 -24.43
N PRO A 195 -8.89 32.04 -25.49
CA PRO A 195 -9.14 33.37 -26.07
C PRO A 195 -9.60 34.43 -25.06
N GLU A 196 -10.48 34.08 -24.13
CA GLU A 196 -10.95 34.95 -23.04
C GLU A 196 -9.84 35.33 -22.04
N THR A 197 -8.82 34.47 -21.90
CA THR A 197 -7.63 34.75 -21.08
C THR A 197 -6.68 35.72 -21.78
N ILE A 198 -6.52 35.61 -23.10
CA ILE A 198 -5.72 36.54 -23.91
C ILE A 198 -6.41 37.91 -23.98
N LEU A 199 -7.74 37.94 -24.14
CA LEU A 199 -8.54 39.15 -24.25
C LEU A 199 -8.81 39.84 -22.91
N GLY A 200 -8.60 39.16 -21.78
CA GLY A 200 -8.88 39.68 -20.43
C GLY A 200 -10.36 39.99 -20.16
N LYS A 201 -11.28 39.29 -20.83
CA LYS A 201 -12.72 39.61 -20.89
C LYS A 201 -13.59 38.43 -20.47
N GLY A 202 -14.79 38.75 -19.97
CA GLY A 202 -15.72 37.76 -19.39
C GLY A 202 -15.31 37.33 -17.97
N PRO A 203 -16.10 36.48 -17.30
CA PRO A 203 -15.74 35.90 -16.02
C PRO A 203 -14.69 34.79 -16.19
N LEU A 204 -13.72 34.71 -15.29
CA LEU A 204 -12.83 33.56 -15.17
C LEU A 204 -13.65 32.32 -14.78
N ASN A 205 -13.43 31.20 -15.47
CA ASN A 205 -14.08 29.93 -15.18
C ASN A 205 -13.11 28.75 -15.41
N VAL A 206 -13.53 27.54 -15.03
CA VAL A 206 -12.75 26.30 -15.18
C VAL A 206 -12.49 25.88 -16.64
N LYS A 207 -13.23 26.41 -17.62
CA LYS A 207 -13.14 26.04 -19.04
C LYS A 207 -11.88 26.59 -19.72
N VAL A 208 -11.11 27.47 -19.06
CA VAL A 208 -9.77 27.87 -19.54
C VAL A 208 -8.80 26.67 -19.53
N ASP A 209 -8.83 25.84 -18.47
CA ASP A 209 -7.98 24.66 -18.36
C ASP A 209 -8.35 23.60 -19.41
N ILE A 210 -9.63 23.53 -19.79
CA ILE A 210 -10.11 22.64 -20.85
C ILE A 210 -9.54 23.05 -22.21
N TYR A 211 -9.45 24.36 -22.49
CA TYR A 211 -8.78 24.85 -23.70
C TYR A 211 -7.28 24.50 -23.68
N SER A 212 -6.61 24.75 -22.55
CA SER A 212 -5.19 24.41 -22.36
C SER A 212 -4.92 22.90 -22.47
N PHE A 213 -5.82 22.05 -21.97
CA PHE A 213 -5.81 20.59 -22.20
C PHE A 213 -5.95 20.24 -23.69
N GLY A 214 -6.83 20.93 -24.43
CA GLY A 214 -6.93 20.78 -25.88
C GLY A 214 -5.65 21.15 -26.63
N CYS A 215 -4.95 22.20 -26.18
CA CYS A 215 -3.60 22.51 -26.67
C CYS A 215 -2.56 21.45 -26.27
N THR A 216 -2.63 20.91 -25.05
CA THR A 216 -1.73 19.87 -24.54
C THR A 216 -1.86 18.56 -25.33
N LEU A 217 -3.08 18.13 -25.64
CA LEU A 217 -3.32 16.95 -26.48
C LEU A 217 -2.82 17.17 -27.92
N LEU A 218 -2.95 18.37 -28.47
CA LEU A 218 -2.35 18.71 -29.76
C LEU A 218 -0.81 18.65 -29.67
N GLU A 219 -0.21 19.29 -28.67
CA GLU A 219 1.23 19.27 -28.36
C GLU A 219 1.78 17.83 -28.29
N MET A 220 1.10 16.93 -27.57
CA MET A 220 1.45 15.50 -27.46
C MET A 220 1.42 14.72 -28.79
N ILE A 221 0.69 15.19 -29.80
CA ILE A 221 0.50 14.50 -31.09
C ILE A 221 1.42 15.08 -32.16
N THR A 222 1.58 16.40 -32.22
CA THR A 222 2.30 17.11 -33.29
C THR A 222 3.70 17.56 -32.90
N GLY A 223 3.96 17.77 -31.60
CA GLY A 223 5.09 18.57 -31.11
C GLY A 223 4.80 20.06 -30.97
N GLU A 224 3.61 20.54 -31.37
CA GLU A 224 3.25 21.96 -31.43
C GLU A 224 1.83 22.19 -30.86
N ALA A 225 1.70 23.06 -29.84
CA ALA A 225 0.41 23.42 -29.24
C ALA A 225 -0.48 24.34 -30.14
N THR A 226 0.10 24.92 -31.18
CA THR A 226 -0.54 25.82 -32.15
C THR A 226 -0.78 25.12 -33.48
N SER A 227 -1.90 25.41 -34.15
CA SER A 227 -2.46 24.57 -35.23
C SER A 227 -1.80 24.74 -36.62
N ASN A 228 -0.52 25.10 -36.69
CA ASN A 228 0.15 25.46 -37.94
C ASN A 228 0.78 24.26 -38.69
N SER A 229 0.89 23.10 -38.05
CA SER A 229 1.45 21.87 -38.64
C SER A 229 0.55 21.23 -39.71
N LYS A 230 0.42 21.86 -40.89
CA LYS A 230 -0.40 21.42 -42.04
C LYS A 230 0.00 20.05 -42.66
N SER A 231 0.92 19.30 -42.04
CA SER A 231 1.56 18.09 -42.58
C SER A 231 1.31 16.81 -41.77
N LEU A 232 0.64 16.89 -40.60
CA LEU A 232 0.42 15.73 -39.73
C LEU A 232 -1.05 15.29 -39.69
N LYS A 233 -1.29 14.02 -40.03
CA LYS A 233 -2.62 13.40 -40.04
C LYS A 233 -3.00 12.97 -38.62
N ILE A 234 -3.73 13.85 -37.92
CA ILE A 234 -4.26 13.58 -36.58
C ILE A 234 -5.30 12.45 -36.64
N ASP A 235 -5.41 11.67 -35.56
CA ASP A 235 -6.43 10.64 -35.41
C ASP A 235 -7.79 11.26 -35.06
N LYS A 236 -8.85 10.84 -35.75
CA LYS A 236 -10.21 11.42 -35.64
C LYS A 236 -10.74 11.50 -34.21
N ASP A 237 -10.44 10.53 -33.35
CA ASP A 237 -10.93 10.52 -31.97
C ASP A 237 -10.27 11.65 -31.15
N PHE A 238 -9.00 11.95 -31.42
CA PHE A 238 -8.27 13.05 -30.79
C PHE A 238 -8.62 14.39 -31.43
N GLU A 239 -8.79 14.44 -32.75
CA GLU A 239 -9.25 15.62 -33.48
C GLU A 239 -10.61 16.11 -32.96
N GLU A 240 -11.57 15.20 -32.71
CA GLU A 240 -12.87 15.56 -32.13
C GLU A 240 -12.72 16.16 -30.72
N ILE A 241 -11.86 15.59 -29.87
CA ILE A 241 -11.60 16.09 -28.51
C ILE A 241 -10.94 17.47 -28.58
N ILE A 242 -9.88 17.63 -29.37
CA ILE A 242 -9.17 18.92 -29.55
C ILE A 242 -10.15 19.99 -30.02
N ASN A 243 -10.97 19.70 -31.04
CA ASN A 243 -11.92 20.65 -31.61
C ASN A 243 -13.06 21.04 -30.66
N LYS A 244 -13.47 20.18 -29.72
CA LYS A 244 -14.43 20.56 -28.65
C LYS A 244 -13.78 21.31 -27.50
N CYS A 245 -12.53 21.00 -27.18
CA CYS A 245 -11.76 21.70 -26.15
C CYS A 245 -11.38 23.12 -26.58
N LYS A 246 -11.00 23.31 -27.86
CA LYS A 246 -10.50 24.59 -28.39
C LYS A 246 -11.58 25.50 -28.99
N ARG A 247 -12.86 25.30 -28.65
CA ARG A 247 -13.97 26.20 -29.04
C ARG A 247 -13.78 27.60 -28.46
N GLU A 248 -14.16 28.63 -29.22
CA GLU A 248 -13.96 30.03 -28.81
C GLU A 248 -14.73 30.35 -27.52
N LEU A 249 -16.05 30.11 -27.50
CA LEU A 249 -16.89 30.41 -26.34
C LEU A 249 -16.71 29.36 -25.23
N PRO A 250 -16.42 29.77 -23.97
CA PRO A 250 -16.13 28.84 -22.86
C PRO A 250 -17.24 27.83 -22.58
N ASP A 251 -18.50 28.28 -22.61
CA ASP A 251 -19.66 27.46 -22.26
C ASP A 251 -19.95 26.35 -23.28
N GLN A 252 -19.41 26.49 -24.51
CA GLN A 252 -19.49 25.45 -25.54
C GLN A 252 -18.44 24.36 -25.37
N ARG A 253 -17.41 24.56 -24.53
CA ARG A 253 -16.39 23.55 -24.22
C ARG A 253 -16.97 22.54 -23.22
N PRO A 254 -16.67 21.24 -23.31
CA PRO A 254 -17.04 20.27 -22.28
C PRO A 254 -16.37 20.55 -20.93
N SER A 255 -16.84 19.94 -19.86
CA SER A 255 -16.10 19.79 -18.58
C SER A 255 -15.11 18.62 -18.65
N ALA A 256 -14.21 18.52 -17.67
CA ALA A 256 -13.31 17.38 -17.55
C ALA A 256 -14.09 16.05 -17.40
N LYS A 257 -15.17 16.05 -16.62
CA LYS A 257 -16.14 14.94 -16.51
C LYS A 257 -16.74 14.50 -17.85
N GLU A 258 -17.28 15.45 -18.63
CA GLU A 258 -17.87 15.16 -19.94
C GLU A 258 -16.83 14.64 -20.94
N LEU A 259 -15.55 15.02 -20.79
CA LEU A 259 -14.43 14.47 -21.56
C LEU A 259 -14.07 13.04 -21.13
N LEU A 260 -14.05 12.71 -19.82
CA LEU A 260 -13.85 11.33 -19.35
C LEU A 260 -14.91 10.37 -19.91
N ASP A 261 -16.12 10.87 -20.16
CA ASP A 261 -17.22 10.11 -20.76
C ASP A 261 -17.07 9.84 -22.27
N PHE A 262 -15.99 10.26 -22.94
CA PHE A 262 -15.86 10.11 -24.40
C PHE A 262 -15.82 8.66 -24.93
N PRO A 263 -16.30 8.41 -26.17
CA PRO A 263 -16.26 7.10 -26.80
C PRO A 263 -14.86 6.47 -26.88
N ILE A 264 -13.80 7.29 -27.00
CA ILE A 264 -12.41 6.79 -27.08
C ILE A 264 -12.03 6.01 -25.80
N PHE A 265 -12.33 6.55 -24.61
CA PHE A 265 -12.02 5.90 -23.34
C PHE A 265 -12.87 4.64 -23.15
N LYS A 266 -14.17 4.74 -23.41
CA LYS A 266 -15.12 3.62 -23.34
C LYS A 266 -14.74 2.47 -24.29
N THR A 267 -14.25 2.78 -25.50
CA THR A 267 -13.78 1.79 -26.49
C THR A 267 -12.42 1.21 -26.10
N PHE A 268 -11.53 2.04 -25.57
CA PHE A 268 -10.19 1.62 -25.14
C PHE A 268 -10.23 0.66 -23.95
N TYR A 269 -10.91 1.03 -22.86
CA TYR A 269 -11.01 0.19 -21.68
C TYR A 269 -11.89 -1.06 -21.89
N SER A 270 -12.90 -1.01 -22.77
CA SER A 270 -13.63 -2.22 -23.18
C SER A 270 -12.80 -3.17 -24.04
N LYS A 271 -11.95 -2.68 -24.95
CA LYS A 271 -10.97 -3.54 -25.65
C LYS A 271 -9.96 -4.16 -24.68
N ILE A 272 -9.51 -3.43 -23.65
CA ILE A 272 -8.63 -3.99 -22.61
C ILE A 272 -9.33 -5.07 -21.78
N SER A 273 -10.60 -4.91 -21.40
CA SER A 273 -11.32 -5.95 -20.67
C SER A 273 -11.71 -7.15 -21.54
N ILE A 274 -11.91 -6.97 -22.85
CA ILE A 274 -12.06 -8.08 -23.82
C ILE A 274 -10.75 -8.84 -24.02
N LEU A 275 -9.60 -8.16 -24.06
CA LEU A 275 -8.28 -8.80 -24.15
C LEU A 275 -7.99 -9.64 -22.89
N LYS A 276 -8.21 -9.09 -21.69
CA LYS A 276 -8.12 -9.88 -20.44
C LYS A 276 -9.03 -11.11 -20.46
N LYS A 277 -10.29 -10.96 -20.91
CA LYS A 277 -11.22 -12.09 -21.09
C LYS A 277 -10.80 -13.12 -22.15
N LYS A 278 -9.85 -12.80 -23.04
CA LYS A 278 -9.21 -13.77 -23.95
C LYS A 278 -7.96 -14.42 -23.35
N GLU A 279 -7.25 -13.72 -22.47
CA GLU A 279 -6.13 -14.28 -21.68
C GLU A 279 -6.64 -15.23 -20.57
N GLU A 280 -7.90 -15.09 -20.15
CA GLU A 280 -8.56 -15.92 -19.11
C GLU A 280 -9.28 -17.19 -19.63
N ASN A 281 -9.25 -17.51 -20.94
CA ASN A 281 -10.10 -18.56 -21.55
C ASN A 281 -9.37 -19.61 -22.42
N ILE A 282 -8.42 -20.36 -21.85
CA ILE A 282 -8.19 -21.78 -22.20
C ILE A 282 -7.79 -22.58 -20.94
N GLN A 283 -8.76 -23.23 -20.28
CA GLN A 283 -8.67 -24.59 -19.72
C GLN A 283 -9.99 -24.97 -19.03
N ASP A 284 -10.32 -26.25 -19.02
CA ASP A 284 -11.52 -26.79 -18.37
C ASP A 284 -11.50 -26.56 -16.86
N VAL A 285 -12.64 -26.12 -16.31
CA VAL A 285 -12.76 -25.74 -14.90
C VAL A 285 -13.54 -26.79 -14.12
N ASP A 286 -12.79 -27.53 -13.32
CA ASP A 286 -13.25 -28.29 -12.14
C ASP A 286 -14.28 -27.47 -11.32
N GLU A 287 -15.53 -27.96 -11.29
CA GLU A 287 -16.72 -27.27 -10.76
C GLU A 287 -16.70 -27.05 -9.23
N SER A 288 -15.68 -27.54 -8.52
CA SER A 288 -15.60 -27.45 -7.05
C SER A 288 -15.20 -26.06 -6.50
N LYS A 289 -14.77 -25.12 -7.35
CA LYS A 289 -14.08 -23.90 -6.90
C LYS A 289 -14.98 -22.65 -6.82
N LYS A 290 -14.99 -22.03 -5.64
CA LYS A 290 -15.65 -20.75 -5.33
C LYS A 290 -15.10 -19.61 -6.20
N ILE A 291 -15.82 -19.21 -7.25
CA ILE A 291 -15.41 -18.10 -8.11
C ILE A 291 -15.63 -16.76 -7.38
N LYS A 292 -14.62 -15.88 -7.42
CA LYS A 292 -14.71 -14.46 -7.03
C LYS A 292 -14.53 -13.59 -8.27
N ILE A 293 -15.39 -12.59 -8.46
CA ILE A 293 -15.31 -11.61 -9.55
C ILE A 293 -15.16 -10.21 -8.96
N GLU A 294 -14.18 -9.44 -9.44
CA GLU A 294 -14.08 -7.99 -9.22
C GLU A 294 -13.98 -7.27 -10.56
N ILE A 295 -14.83 -6.27 -10.80
CA ILE A 295 -14.79 -5.46 -12.03
C ILE A 295 -14.77 -3.97 -11.62
N PRO A 296 -13.58 -3.36 -11.47
CA PRO A 296 -13.42 -1.98 -10.96
C PRO A 296 -14.32 -0.96 -11.65
N ASP A 297 -14.27 -0.93 -12.99
CA ASP A 297 -14.85 0.13 -13.82
C ASP A 297 -16.28 -0.18 -14.30
N PHE A 298 -16.97 -1.16 -13.67
CA PHE A 298 -18.31 -1.56 -14.09
C PHE A 298 -19.39 -0.63 -13.52
N ASN A 299 -19.83 0.35 -14.30
CA ASN A 299 -21.02 1.14 -14.02
C ASN A 299 -22.03 1.11 -15.18
N LYS A 300 -22.70 -0.05 -15.36
CA LYS A 300 -23.77 -0.28 -16.36
C LYS A 300 -24.82 -1.22 -15.78
N SER A 301 -25.99 -1.32 -16.40
CA SER A 301 -27.05 -2.26 -15.98
C SER A 301 -26.52 -3.69 -15.88
N LEU A 302 -26.75 -4.34 -14.73
CA LEU A 302 -26.28 -5.72 -14.44
C LEU A 302 -26.81 -6.77 -15.44
N LYS A 303 -27.93 -6.51 -16.13
CA LYS A 303 -28.42 -7.36 -17.24
C LYS A 303 -27.42 -7.47 -18.41
N SER A 304 -26.48 -6.53 -18.54
CA SER A 304 -25.41 -6.59 -19.55
C SER A 304 -24.21 -7.44 -19.13
N LEU A 305 -24.17 -7.91 -17.88
CA LEU A 305 -23.07 -8.70 -17.34
C LEU A 305 -23.46 -10.18 -17.32
N SER A 306 -22.96 -10.93 -18.29
CA SER A 306 -22.99 -12.40 -18.21
C SER A 306 -22.13 -12.84 -17.02
N MET A 307 -22.78 -13.40 -16.00
CA MET A 307 -22.16 -13.92 -14.77
C MET A 307 -22.36 -15.44 -14.73
N PRO A 308 -21.30 -16.25 -14.53
CA PRO A 308 -21.44 -17.69 -14.32
C PRO A 308 -22.36 -18.02 -13.14
N SER A 309 -23.06 -19.16 -13.23
CA SER A 309 -23.90 -19.69 -12.15
C SER A 309 -23.12 -20.04 -10.88
N SER A 310 -21.79 -20.19 -10.97
CA SER A 310 -20.87 -20.53 -9.88
C SER A 310 -20.19 -19.34 -9.18
N VAL A 311 -20.60 -18.09 -9.46
CA VAL A 311 -20.03 -16.89 -8.81
C VAL A 311 -20.48 -16.78 -7.35
N THR A 312 -19.51 -16.86 -6.43
CA THR A 312 -19.76 -16.84 -4.98
C THR A 312 -19.48 -15.51 -4.30
N SER A 313 -18.68 -14.65 -4.95
CA SER A 313 -18.32 -13.31 -4.48
C SER A 313 -18.30 -12.34 -5.65
N LEU A 314 -18.95 -11.18 -5.50
CA LEU A 314 -19.05 -10.15 -6.53
C LEU A 314 -18.65 -8.78 -5.97
N SER A 315 -17.61 -8.17 -6.53
CA SER A 315 -17.22 -6.80 -6.24
C SER A 315 -17.31 -5.91 -7.48
N LEU A 316 -18.06 -4.81 -7.36
CA LEU A 316 -18.20 -3.80 -8.42
C LEU A 316 -17.95 -2.42 -7.81
N PRO A 317 -16.69 -1.98 -7.67
CA PRO A 317 -16.33 -0.72 -7.03
C PRO A 317 -17.11 0.50 -7.52
N LEU A 318 -17.08 0.83 -8.82
CA LEU A 318 -17.71 2.04 -9.35
C LEU A 318 -19.22 1.88 -9.70
N PHE A 319 -19.84 0.76 -9.34
CA PHE A 319 -21.24 0.50 -9.69
C PHE A 319 -22.23 1.34 -8.86
N ASN A 320 -23.07 2.10 -9.55
CA ASN A 320 -24.13 2.94 -8.95
C ASN A 320 -25.40 2.96 -9.82
N GLU A 321 -25.76 1.84 -10.46
CA GLU A 321 -26.96 1.72 -11.29
C GLU A 321 -28.06 0.88 -10.63
N TYR A 322 -29.30 1.00 -11.12
CA TYR A 322 -30.44 0.30 -10.52
C TYR A 322 -30.31 -1.24 -10.61
N ILE A 323 -30.42 -1.91 -9.46
CA ILE A 323 -30.40 -3.37 -9.36
C ILE A 323 -31.84 -3.89 -9.47
N ALA A 324 -32.25 -4.32 -10.66
CA ALA A 324 -33.53 -5.00 -10.81
C ALA A 324 -33.53 -6.35 -10.05
N PRO A 325 -34.67 -6.77 -9.45
CA PRO A 325 -34.75 -8.04 -8.75
C PRO A 325 -34.31 -9.25 -9.58
N LYS A 326 -33.72 -10.26 -8.92
CA LYS A 326 -33.16 -11.48 -9.53
C LYS A 326 -32.01 -11.27 -10.55
N THR A 327 -31.43 -10.08 -10.68
CA THR A 327 -30.33 -9.83 -11.65
C THR A 327 -28.94 -10.28 -11.14
N ILE A 328 -28.77 -10.45 -9.83
CA ILE A 328 -27.55 -11.02 -9.24
C ILE A 328 -27.80 -12.52 -8.97
N PRO A 329 -26.88 -13.44 -9.32
CA PRO A 329 -27.08 -14.88 -9.12
C PRO A 329 -27.30 -15.30 -7.67
N LEU A 330 -28.12 -16.33 -7.46
CA LEU A 330 -28.40 -16.98 -6.15
C LEU A 330 -27.21 -17.76 -5.56
N SER A 331 -26.08 -17.81 -6.27
CA SER A 331 -24.80 -18.33 -5.78
C SER A 331 -23.96 -17.28 -5.06
N VAL A 332 -24.25 -15.98 -5.24
CA VAL A 332 -23.47 -14.90 -4.63
C VAL A 332 -23.74 -14.84 -3.13
N THR A 333 -22.68 -15.02 -2.34
CA THR A 333 -22.71 -15.00 -0.86
C THR A 333 -22.01 -13.77 -0.27
N GLU A 334 -21.04 -13.20 -1.00
CA GLU A 334 -20.36 -11.94 -0.71
C GLU A 334 -20.68 -10.92 -1.81
N LEU A 335 -21.19 -9.73 -1.45
CA LEU A 335 -21.53 -8.67 -2.40
C LEU A 335 -20.96 -7.31 -1.94
N LYS A 336 -20.09 -6.72 -2.75
CA LYS A 336 -19.41 -5.43 -2.49
C LYS A 336 -19.64 -4.45 -3.63
N LEU A 337 -20.38 -3.38 -3.39
CA LEU A 337 -20.65 -2.32 -4.37
C LEU A 337 -20.19 -0.99 -3.75
N ALA A 338 -19.01 -0.48 -4.11
CA ALA A 338 -18.37 0.55 -3.29
C ALA A 338 -19.09 1.90 -3.41
N SER A 339 -19.28 2.39 -4.63
CA SER A 339 -19.95 3.66 -4.95
C SER A 339 -21.48 3.56 -5.06
N PHE A 340 -22.09 2.45 -4.63
CA PHE A 340 -23.52 2.22 -4.82
C PHE A 340 -24.39 3.02 -3.83
N ASN A 341 -25.25 3.87 -4.38
CA ASN A 341 -26.14 4.75 -3.63
C ASN A 341 -27.50 4.92 -4.31
N ARG A 342 -28.11 3.82 -4.76
CA ARG A 342 -29.50 3.79 -5.27
C ARG A 342 -30.42 3.04 -4.29
N PRO A 343 -31.71 3.38 -4.16
CA PRO A 343 -32.63 2.66 -3.29
C PRO A 343 -32.66 1.16 -3.61
N ILE A 344 -32.53 0.33 -2.56
CA ILE A 344 -32.64 -1.13 -2.68
C ILE A 344 -34.12 -1.50 -2.61
N VAL A 345 -34.61 -2.26 -3.58
CA VAL A 345 -35.97 -2.83 -3.55
C VAL A 345 -35.92 -4.31 -3.18
N SER A 346 -37.04 -4.86 -2.69
CA SER A 346 -37.13 -6.27 -2.32
C SER A 346 -36.72 -7.19 -3.47
N GLY A 347 -35.81 -8.12 -3.21
CA GLY A 347 -35.28 -9.06 -4.20
C GLY A 347 -34.18 -8.54 -5.11
N SER A 348 -33.74 -7.27 -4.99
CA SER A 348 -32.52 -6.76 -5.64
C SER A 348 -31.26 -7.47 -5.13
N ILE A 349 -31.18 -7.67 -3.81
CA ILE A 349 -30.10 -8.42 -3.16
C ILE A 349 -30.55 -9.88 -2.99
N PRO A 350 -29.80 -10.89 -3.50
CA PRO A 350 -30.17 -12.29 -3.36
C PRO A 350 -30.22 -12.77 -1.89
N THR A 351 -31.14 -13.68 -1.59
CA THR A 351 -31.27 -14.36 -0.28
C THR A 351 -30.12 -15.33 0.04
N SER A 352 -29.15 -15.48 -0.85
CA SER A 352 -27.88 -16.16 -0.63
C SER A 352 -26.81 -15.26 -0.02
N VAL A 353 -26.95 -13.92 -0.11
CA VAL A 353 -25.94 -12.97 0.36
C VAL A 353 -25.91 -12.98 1.89
N LYS A 354 -24.71 -13.24 2.44
CA LYS A 354 -24.40 -13.23 3.88
C LYS A 354 -23.56 -12.02 4.28
N ASN A 355 -22.69 -11.55 3.37
CA ASN A 355 -21.86 -10.36 3.55
C ASN A 355 -22.20 -9.31 2.49
N LEU A 356 -22.64 -8.13 2.94
CA LEU A 356 -23.07 -7.01 2.09
C LEU A 356 -22.28 -5.74 2.43
N VAL A 357 -21.54 -5.20 1.47
CA VAL A 357 -20.59 -4.09 1.65
C VAL A 357 -20.93 -2.95 0.70
N LEU A 358 -21.58 -1.90 1.24
CA LEU A 358 -22.08 -0.72 0.52
C LEU A 358 -21.56 0.59 1.16
N PRO A 359 -20.24 0.85 1.11
CA PRO A 359 -19.59 1.90 1.91
C PRO A 359 -19.99 3.34 1.57
N SER A 360 -20.57 3.61 0.41
CA SER A 360 -21.12 4.93 0.01
C SER A 360 -22.66 4.97 -0.08
N PHE A 361 -23.36 4.05 0.59
CA PHE A 361 -24.82 3.99 0.61
C PHE A 361 -25.42 4.85 1.73
N ASN A 362 -26.19 5.88 1.35
CA ASN A 362 -26.90 6.79 2.26
C ASN A 362 -28.42 6.88 2.02
N GLN A 363 -28.98 5.98 1.19
CA GLN A 363 -30.43 5.86 1.02
C GLN A 363 -31.10 5.22 2.26
N THR A 364 -32.41 5.41 2.40
CA THR A 364 -33.20 4.74 3.45
C THR A 364 -33.32 3.24 3.17
N ILE A 365 -33.13 2.43 4.21
CA ILE A 365 -33.34 0.98 4.15
C ILE A 365 -34.83 0.72 4.42
N SER A 366 -35.57 0.32 3.40
CA SER A 366 -36.98 -0.04 3.50
C SER A 366 -37.15 -1.48 4.01
N HIS A 367 -38.33 -1.80 4.56
CA HIS A 367 -38.63 -3.12 5.09
C HIS A 367 -38.43 -4.22 4.01
N ASN A 368 -37.76 -5.31 4.35
CA ASN A 368 -37.36 -6.42 3.45
C ASN A 368 -36.46 -6.05 2.25
N SER A 369 -35.87 -4.85 2.18
CA SER A 369 -34.92 -4.50 1.10
C SER A 369 -33.59 -5.25 1.19
N ILE A 370 -33.05 -5.39 2.41
CA ILE A 370 -31.91 -6.25 2.71
C ILE A 370 -32.45 -7.58 3.26
N PRO A 371 -32.09 -8.75 2.67
CA PRO A 371 -32.63 -10.03 3.10
C PRO A 371 -32.05 -10.49 4.45
N SER A 372 -32.86 -11.26 5.19
CA SER A 372 -32.51 -11.84 6.50
C SER A 372 -31.38 -12.89 6.48
N SER A 373 -30.84 -13.19 5.31
CA SER A 373 -29.60 -13.96 5.13
C SER A 373 -28.35 -13.16 5.47
N VAL A 374 -28.41 -11.83 5.42
CA VAL A 374 -27.27 -10.94 5.65
C VAL A 374 -26.92 -10.92 7.14
N THR A 375 -25.73 -11.42 7.46
CA THR A 375 -25.15 -11.46 8.82
C THR A 375 -23.97 -10.53 8.99
N GLN A 376 -23.34 -10.06 7.90
CA GLN A 376 -22.32 -9.02 7.90
C GLN A 376 -22.76 -7.87 7.00
N LEU A 377 -22.77 -6.64 7.52
CA LEU A 377 -23.26 -5.45 6.81
C LEU A 377 -22.30 -4.27 7.01
N THR A 378 -21.89 -3.62 5.92
CA THR A 378 -21.08 -2.39 5.93
C THR A 378 -21.79 -1.28 5.14
N LEU A 379 -21.97 -0.10 5.74
CA LEU A 379 -22.69 1.06 5.18
C LEU A 379 -21.91 2.37 5.35
N GLU A 380 -22.50 3.49 4.89
CA GLU A 380 -21.95 4.84 5.03
C GLU A 380 -22.01 5.38 6.50
N VAL A 381 -22.95 6.14 7.08
CA VAL A 381 -24.24 6.72 6.66
C VAL A 381 -24.42 8.08 7.35
N PHE A 382 -24.56 9.15 6.57
CA PHE A 382 -25.11 10.43 7.01
C PHE A 382 -26.64 10.39 6.95
N LEU A 383 -27.31 11.00 7.94
CA LEU A 383 -28.77 10.90 8.08
C LEU A 383 -29.53 11.72 7.01
N PRO A 384 -30.74 11.27 6.61
CA PRO A 384 -31.47 11.84 5.48
C PRO A 384 -31.87 13.30 5.70
N VAL A 385 -31.81 14.07 4.61
CA VAL A 385 -32.57 15.32 4.46
C VAL A 385 -34.02 14.96 4.11
N PRO A 386 -35.04 15.68 4.63
CA PRO A 386 -36.42 15.53 4.17
C PRO A 386 -36.57 15.73 2.66
N SER A 387 -37.68 15.25 2.09
CA SER A 387 -37.98 15.40 0.66
C SER A 387 -38.01 16.88 0.24
N PHE A 388 -37.35 17.19 -0.88
CA PHE A 388 -37.34 18.53 -1.49
C PHE A 388 -38.72 19.11 -1.89
N LYS A 389 -39.82 18.36 -1.70
CA LYS A 389 -41.19 18.81 -1.96
C LYS A 389 -41.68 19.86 -0.97
N ASP A 390 -41.16 19.87 0.25
CA ASP A 390 -41.71 20.64 1.36
C ASP A 390 -41.04 22.01 1.55
N LEU A 391 -40.09 22.37 0.67
CA LEU A 391 -39.19 23.52 0.85
C LEU A 391 -39.37 24.65 -0.19
N TYR A 392 -40.56 24.80 -0.77
CA TYR A 392 -40.82 25.73 -1.89
C TYR A 392 -41.10 27.19 -1.48
N VAL A 393 -40.81 27.59 -0.24
CA VAL A 393 -41.04 28.95 0.27
C VAL A 393 -39.84 29.41 1.10
N TYR A 394 -39.50 30.71 1.00
CA TYR A 394 -38.40 31.44 1.66
C TYR A 394 -36.96 31.19 1.14
N PHE A 395 -36.52 32.10 0.27
CA PHE A 395 -35.10 32.36 0.02
C PHE A 395 -34.42 32.98 1.27
N ASN A 396 -33.41 32.32 1.83
CA ASN A 396 -32.16 32.91 2.36
C ASN A 396 -31.26 31.83 2.98
N VAL A 397 -30.28 31.33 2.21
CA VAL A 397 -29.62 30.04 2.48
C VAL A 397 -28.61 30.05 3.64
N ILE A 398 -27.89 31.16 3.87
CA ILE A 398 -26.70 31.16 4.74
C ILE A 398 -27.06 31.07 6.24
N TYR A 399 -28.09 31.78 6.70
CA TYR A 399 -28.49 31.73 8.12
C TYR A 399 -29.18 30.41 8.48
N ILE A 400 -29.94 29.84 7.53
CA ILE A 400 -30.74 28.63 7.72
C ILE A 400 -29.87 27.38 7.96
N MET A 401 -28.69 27.26 7.32
CA MET A 401 -27.80 26.10 7.55
C MET A 401 -27.28 26.03 8.99
N ALA A 402 -26.94 27.17 9.62
CA ALA A 402 -26.50 27.21 11.01
C ALA A 402 -27.61 26.90 12.01
N VAL A 403 -28.86 27.26 11.68
CA VAL A 403 -30.04 26.99 12.51
C VAL A 403 -30.53 25.54 12.35
N LEU A 404 -30.66 25.03 11.13
CA LEU A 404 -31.11 23.63 10.85
C LEU A 404 -30.20 22.57 11.48
N LEU A 405 -28.88 22.80 11.49
CA LEU A 405 -27.93 21.88 12.14
C LEU A 405 -28.10 21.79 13.67
N ASN A 406 -28.78 22.75 14.30
CA ASN A 406 -29.13 22.73 15.72
C ASN A 406 -30.62 22.44 16.00
N SER A 407 -31.53 22.69 15.05
CA SER A 407 -32.98 22.56 15.29
C SER A 407 -33.59 21.20 14.92
N ILE A 408 -32.94 20.38 14.09
CA ILE A 408 -33.42 19.01 13.77
C ILE A 408 -33.06 18.05 14.91
N ASN A 409 -33.79 18.19 16.03
CA ASN A 409 -33.81 17.24 17.14
C ASN A 409 -35.09 16.36 17.13
N SER A 410 -35.87 16.44 16.05
CA SER A 410 -37.11 15.72 15.80
C SER A 410 -36.87 14.40 15.05
N SER A 411 -37.18 13.28 15.70
CA SER A 411 -37.47 11.96 15.10
C SER A 411 -36.66 11.58 13.85
N VAL A 412 -35.38 11.27 14.02
CA VAL A 412 -34.61 10.50 13.02
C VAL A 412 -35.34 9.17 12.80
N THR A 413 -35.72 8.87 11.55
CA THR A 413 -36.26 7.55 11.19
C THR A 413 -35.22 6.49 11.51
N PRO A 414 -35.56 5.44 12.30
CA PRO A 414 -34.58 4.44 12.67
C PRO A 414 -34.10 3.70 11.42
N ILE A 415 -32.78 3.51 11.31
CA ILE A 415 -32.21 2.66 10.26
C ILE A 415 -32.69 1.23 10.55
N LEU A 416 -33.55 0.66 9.69
CA LEU A 416 -33.96 -0.74 9.78
C LEU A 416 -32.80 -1.67 9.35
N ILE A 417 -31.78 -1.74 10.21
CA ILE A 417 -30.73 -2.75 10.13
C ILE A 417 -31.39 -4.10 10.48
N PRO A 418 -31.36 -5.12 9.59
CA PRO A 418 -32.04 -6.40 9.85
C PRO A 418 -31.54 -7.09 11.12
N SER A 419 -32.46 -7.71 11.87
CA SER A 419 -32.16 -8.48 13.09
C SER A 419 -31.37 -9.78 12.84
N SER A 420 -31.04 -10.09 11.59
CA SER A 420 -30.07 -11.11 11.20
C SER A 420 -28.62 -10.64 11.34
N VAL A 421 -28.36 -9.34 11.30
CA VAL A 421 -27.00 -8.78 11.26
C VAL A 421 -26.27 -9.06 12.58
N LYS A 422 -25.09 -9.70 12.46
CA LYS A 422 -24.19 -10.06 13.56
C LYS A 422 -22.94 -9.17 13.57
N SER A 423 -22.41 -8.80 12.40
CA SER A 423 -21.31 -7.83 12.26
C SER A 423 -21.80 -6.60 11.52
N LEU A 424 -21.64 -5.42 12.12
CA LEU A 424 -22.08 -4.15 11.57
C LEU A 424 -20.91 -3.15 11.50
N THR A 425 -20.70 -2.56 10.32
CA THR A 425 -19.76 -1.46 10.10
C THR A 425 -20.49 -0.21 9.58
N LEU A 426 -20.32 0.93 10.24
CA LEU A 426 -20.83 2.23 9.76
C LEU A 426 -19.64 3.19 9.56
N ASN A 427 -19.13 3.27 8.33
CA ASN A 427 -17.86 3.92 7.99
C ASN A 427 -17.75 5.39 8.43
N THR A 428 -18.74 6.22 8.08
CA THR A 428 -18.75 7.69 8.29
C THR A 428 -19.58 8.12 9.50
N PHE A 429 -20.21 7.18 10.21
CA PHE A 429 -21.13 7.51 11.31
C PHE A 429 -20.42 8.24 12.46
N ASN A 430 -20.76 9.52 12.65
CA ASN A 430 -20.19 10.37 13.70
C ASN A 430 -21.27 11.24 14.37
N ARG A 431 -22.38 10.61 14.80
CA ARG A 431 -23.46 11.22 15.59
C ARG A 431 -23.60 10.49 16.93
N THR A 432 -24.32 11.07 17.89
CA THR A 432 -24.55 10.44 19.20
C THR A 432 -25.30 9.12 19.04
N LEU A 433 -24.79 8.04 19.64
CA LEU A 433 -25.45 6.73 19.61
C LEU A 433 -26.79 6.76 20.37
N SER A 434 -27.80 6.07 19.85
CA SER A 434 -29.09 5.82 20.51
C SER A 434 -29.26 4.33 20.78
N ARG A 435 -30.15 3.97 21.72
CA ARG A 435 -30.44 2.57 22.07
C ARG A 435 -31.06 1.74 20.93
N THR A 436 -31.56 2.40 19.89
CA THR A 436 -32.29 1.78 18.77
C THR A 436 -31.49 1.74 17.47
N LEU A 437 -30.30 2.35 17.40
CA LEU A 437 -29.49 2.42 16.19
C LEU A 437 -28.81 1.09 15.83
N VAL A 438 -28.34 0.36 16.83
CA VAL A 438 -27.62 -0.91 16.65
C VAL A 438 -28.52 -2.03 17.19
N PRO A 439 -28.96 -3.00 16.36
CA PRO A 439 -29.78 -4.11 16.82
C PRO A 439 -29.10 -4.98 17.89
N SER A 440 -29.90 -5.54 18.80
CA SER A 440 -29.47 -6.53 19.81
C SER A 440 -29.01 -7.88 19.21
N SER A 441 -29.07 -8.03 17.90
CA SER A 441 -28.48 -9.16 17.17
C SER A 441 -26.97 -9.01 16.95
N VAL A 442 -26.45 -7.78 16.98
CA VAL A 442 -25.07 -7.44 16.61
C VAL A 442 -24.10 -7.84 17.72
N THR A 443 -23.11 -8.65 17.37
CA THR A 443 -22.01 -9.09 18.25
C THR A 443 -20.68 -8.43 17.92
N SER A 444 -20.50 -7.93 16.69
CA SER A 444 -19.31 -7.21 16.23
C SER A 444 -19.71 -5.84 15.69
N LEU A 445 -19.19 -4.76 16.27
CA LEU A 445 -19.53 -3.38 15.92
C LEU A 445 -18.27 -2.59 15.55
N SER A 446 -18.25 -2.02 14.34
CA SER A 446 -17.19 -1.14 13.85
C SER A 446 -17.75 0.22 13.45
N LEU A 447 -17.21 1.30 14.01
CA LEU A 447 -17.60 2.68 13.68
C LEU A 447 -16.36 3.52 13.30
N PRO A 448 -15.78 3.34 12.10
CA PRO A 448 -14.47 3.91 11.77
C PRO A 448 -14.33 5.43 11.93
N SER A 449 -15.36 6.23 11.67
CA SER A 449 -15.32 7.71 11.80
C SER A 449 -15.94 8.25 13.10
N PHE A 450 -16.30 7.41 14.06
CA PHE A 450 -17.02 7.84 15.26
C PHE A 450 -16.11 8.55 16.28
N ASP A 451 -16.46 9.79 16.63
CA ASP A 451 -15.72 10.61 17.59
C ASP A 451 -16.67 11.42 18.51
N LYS A 452 -17.64 10.72 19.13
CA LYS A 452 -18.59 11.28 20.10
C LYS A 452 -18.51 10.52 21.43
N ASN A 453 -18.92 11.18 22.53
CA ASN A 453 -18.97 10.55 23.85
C ASN A 453 -19.98 9.39 23.83
N ILE A 454 -19.53 8.20 24.23
CA ILE A 454 -20.39 7.01 24.37
C ILE A 454 -21.18 7.15 25.67
N LYS A 455 -22.51 7.05 25.62
CA LYS A 455 -23.36 7.09 26.81
C LYS A 455 -23.64 5.67 27.31
N LYS A 456 -23.86 5.51 28.62
CA LYS A 456 -24.26 4.24 29.22
C LYS A 456 -25.48 3.64 28.49
N ASN A 457 -25.39 2.35 28.17
CA ASN A 457 -26.39 1.56 27.45
C ASN A 457 -26.70 2.01 25.99
N THR A 458 -25.83 2.77 25.30
CA THR A 458 -26.04 3.06 23.85
C THR A 458 -25.37 2.07 22.89
N ILE A 459 -24.46 1.23 23.41
CA ILE A 459 -23.96 0.04 22.70
C ILE A 459 -24.70 -1.17 23.29
N PRO A 460 -25.31 -2.06 22.46
CA PRO A 460 -26.02 -3.24 22.98
C PRO A 460 -25.11 -4.20 23.75
N SER A 461 -25.67 -4.85 24.78
CA SER A 461 -24.99 -5.90 25.56
C SER A 461 -24.81 -7.23 24.82
N SER A 462 -25.15 -7.28 23.54
CA SER A 462 -24.80 -8.37 22.62
C SER A 462 -23.41 -8.19 22.00
N VAL A 463 -22.86 -6.97 22.01
CA VAL A 463 -21.59 -6.63 21.36
C VAL A 463 -20.42 -7.19 22.18
N THR A 464 -19.64 -8.08 21.56
CA THR A 464 -18.44 -8.71 22.13
C THR A 464 -17.15 -8.18 21.48
N SER A 465 -17.22 -7.64 20.26
CA SER A 465 -16.09 -6.99 19.57
C SER A 465 -16.46 -5.56 19.18
N LEU A 466 -15.59 -4.59 19.51
CA LEU A 466 -15.82 -3.16 19.31
C LEU A 466 -14.59 -2.47 18.71
N SER A 467 -14.70 -1.95 17.48
CA SER A 467 -13.67 -1.11 16.83
C SER A 467 -14.19 0.31 16.61
N LEU A 468 -13.48 1.33 17.11
CA LEU A 468 -13.84 2.74 16.94
C LEU A 468 -12.62 3.52 16.42
N ASP A 469 -12.37 3.46 15.11
CA ASP A 469 -11.05 3.84 14.60
C ASP A 469 -10.70 5.34 14.74
N SER A 470 -11.67 6.25 14.71
CA SER A 470 -11.46 7.70 14.89
C SER A 470 -11.77 8.23 16.29
N PHE A 471 -12.09 7.35 17.24
CA PHE A 471 -12.56 7.76 18.57
C PHE A 471 -11.40 8.30 19.41
N ASN A 472 -11.48 9.59 19.76
CA ASN A 472 -10.56 10.22 20.70
C ASN A 472 -11.33 11.13 21.68
N LYS A 473 -12.12 10.50 22.55
CA LYS A 473 -12.88 11.13 23.65
C LYS A 473 -12.63 10.34 24.93
N GLN A 474 -12.77 11.01 26.09
CA GLN A 474 -12.59 10.34 27.38
C GLN A 474 -13.60 9.20 27.51
N ILE A 475 -13.10 7.98 27.73
CA ILE A 475 -13.94 6.85 28.11
C ILE A 475 -14.61 7.23 29.45
N SER A 476 -15.84 6.79 29.67
CA SER A 476 -16.56 7.04 30.92
C SER A 476 -16.93 5.71 31.54
N GLN A 477 -16.93 5.61 32.88
CA GLN A 477 -17.28 4.37 33.56
C GLN A 477 -18.65 3.84 33.06
N LYS A 478 -18.71 2.56 32.68
CA LYS A 478 -19.92 1.89 32.14
C LYS A 478 -20.42 2.44 30.79
N SER A 479 -19.60 3.14 30.01
CA SER A 479 -19.94 3.52 28.61
C SER A 479 -19.74 2.35 27.62
N ILE A 480 -18.65 1.60 27.77
CA ILE A 480 -18.40 0.33 27.07
C ILE A 480 -19.11 -0.79 27.87
N PRO A 481 -19.90 -1.68 27.23
CA PRO A 481 -20.57 -2.78 27.93
C PRO A 481 -19.62 -3.87 28.43
N ASN A 482 -19.96 -4.51 29.56
CA ASN A 482 -19.26 -5.70 30.10
C ASN A 482 -19.44 -6.98 29.25
N SER A 483 -20.06 -6.90 28.08
CA SER A 483 -20.08 -7.97 27.08
C SER A 483 -18.88 -7.91 26.13
N VAL A 484 -18.20 -6.77 26.03
CA VAL A 484 -17.06 -6.57 25.14
C VAL A 484 -15.85 -7.35 25.65
N THR A 485 -15.31 -8.23 24.82
CA THR A 485 -14.09 -9.01 25.08
C THR A 485 -12.91 -8.52 24.23
N ASN A 486 -13.17 -7.90 23.07
CA ASN A 486 -12.15 -7.37 22.18
C ASN A 486 -12.42 -5.88 21.92
N LEU A 487 -11.45 -5.01 22.22
CA LEU A 487 -11.56 -3.55 22.09
C LEU A 487 -10.44 -3.00 21.21
N ARG A 488 -10.80 -2.26 20.15
CA ARG A 488 -9.84 -1.55 19.30
C ARG A 488 -10.20 -0.08 19.13
N LEU A 489 -9.29 0.82 19.49
CA LEU A 489 -9.46 2.27 19.35
C LEU A 489 -8.24 2.86 18.63
N LYS A 490 -8.29 2.95 17.30
CA LYS A 490 -7.11 3.32 16.49
C LYS A 490 -6.57 4.71 16.77
N SER A 491 -7.43 5.73 16.88
CA SER A 491 -7.01 7.14 17.07
C SER A 491 -7.06 7.62 18.52
N PHE A 492 -7.21 6.72 19.50
CA PHE A 492 -7.31 7.08 20.90
C PHE A 492 -5.93 7.40 21.50
N ASP A 493 -5.77 8.59 22.06
CA ASP A 493 -4.53 9.07 22.68
C ASP A 493 -4.82 9.98 23.89
N LEU A 494 -5.69 9.49 24.79
CA LEU A 494 -6.03 10.12 26.07
C LEU A 494 -5.65 9.22 27.24
N GLN A 495 -5.59 9.77 28.44
CA GLN A 495 -5.23 9.01 29.63
C GLN A 495 -6.24 7.89 29.90
N LEU A 496 -5.75 6.68 30.16
CA LEU A 496 -6.57 5.58 30.63
C LEU A 496 -6.77 5.70 32.14
N GLU A 497 -8.02 5.92 32.55
CA GLU A 497 -8.42 5.95 33.95
C GLU A 497 -8.60 4.53 34.52
N PRO A 498 -8.21 4.28 35.78
CA PRO A 498 -8.49 3.02 36.47
C PRO A 498 -9.97 2.63 36.40
N HIS A 499 -10.22 1.34 36.14
CA HIS A 499 -11.55 0.73 36.09
C HIS A 499 -12.56 1.31 35.06
N TYR A 500 -12.12 2.15 34.11
CA TYR A 500 -13.00 2.66 33.04
C TYR A 500 -13.11 1.71 31.84
N ILE A 501 -12.07 0.90 31.59
CA ILE A 501 -12.14 -0.23 30.66
C ILE A 501 -12.78 -1.44 31.38
N PRO A 502 -13.84 -2.07 30.83
CA PRO A 502 -14.47 -3.25 31.44
C PRO A 502 -13.53 -4.44 31.67
N SER A 503 -13.68 -5.10 32.83
CA SER A 503 -12.97 -6.34 33.21
C SER A 503 -13.41 -7.60 32.46
N SER A 504 -14.24 -7.45 31.42
CA SER A 504 -14.58 -8.50 30.45
C SER A 504 -13.58 -8.56 29.30
N ILE A 505 -12.74 -7.53 29.12
CA ILE A 505 -11.89 -7.39 27.94
C ILE A 505 -10.64 -8.27 28.07
N SER A 506 -10.43 -9.11 27.07
CA SER A 506 -9.30 -10.04 26.92
C SER A 506 -8.25 -9.58 25.91
N SER A 507 -8.63 -8.77 24.92
CA SER A 507 -7.71 -8.18 23.92
C SER A 507 -7.95 -6.68 23.77
N ILE A 508 -6.87 -5.91 23.79
CA ILE A 508 -6.87 -4.45 23.58
C ILE A 508 -5.86 -4.09 22.49
N THR A 509 -6.33 -3.36 21.47
CA THR A 509 -5.49 -2.72 20.45
C THR A 509 -5.71 -1.21 20.45
N LEU A 510 -4.68 -0.41 20.68
CA LEU A 510 -4.76 1.05 20.63
C LEU A 510 -3.68 1.58 19.67
N ASP A 511 -4.00 1.67 18.37
CA ASP A 511 -3.01 1.96 17.32
C ASP A 511 -2.16 3.22 17.61
N SER A 512 -2.77 4.30 18.10
CA SER A 512 -2.15 5.62 18.31
C SER A 512 -1.85 6.00 19.77
N PHE A 513 -2.11 5.13 20.75
CA PHE A 513 -1.99 5.47 22.16
C PHE A 513 -0.54 5.66 22.60
N ASN A 514 -0.21 6.84 23.12
CA ASN A 514 1.12 7.21 23.60
C ASN A 514 1.02 8.09 24.86
N LYS A 515 0.41 7.55 25.92
CA LYS A 515 0.34 8.12 27.28
C LYS A 515 0.91 7.13 28.29
N THR A 516 1.34 7.62 29.45
CA THR A 516 1.86 6.77 30.53
C THR A 516 0.76 5.83 31.04
N ILE A 517 1.11 4.58 31.33
CA ILE A 517 0.14 3.58 31.78
C ILE A 517 0.08 3.61 33.30
N SER A 518 -1.07 4.01 33.85
CA SER A 518 -1.30 4.07 35.30
C SER A 518 -1.65 2.69 35.86
N HIS A 519 -1.34 2.46 37.14
CA HIS A 519 -1.74 1.25 37.87
C HIS A 519 -3.26 1.02 37.75
N ASP A 520 -3.67 -0.23 37.50
CA ASP A 520 -5.06 -0.66 37.25
C ASP A 520 -5.83 0.05 36.10
N SER A 521 -5.15 0.83 35.23
CA SER A 521 -5.77 1.39 34.02
C SER A 521 -6.01 0.36 32.90
N ILE A 522 -5.24 -0.74 32.90
CA ILE A 522 -5.45 -1.91 32.03
C ILE A 522 -5.99 -3.06 32.88
N PRO A 523 -7.18 -3.63 32.56
CA PRO A 523 -7.79 -4.67 33.40
C PRO A 523 -6.98 -5.97 33.48
N LYS A 524 -7.01 -6.61 34.65
CA LYS A 524 -6.40 -7.91 34.97
C LYS A 524 -7.00 -9.12 34.21
N SER A 525 -7.93 -8.86 33.28
CA SER A 525 -8.50 -9.82 32.33
C SER A 525 -7.76 -9.86 30.98
N VAL A 526 -6.96 -8.85 30.67
CA VAL A 526 -6.33 -8.64 29.36
C VAL A 526 -5.17 -9.63 29.17
N LYS A 527 -5.25 -10.43 28.09
CA LYS A 527 -4.24 -11.41 27.67
C LYS A 527 -3.42 -10.94 26.47
N GLU A 528 -3.98 -10.07 25.64
CA GLU A 528 -3.34 -9.52 24.45
C GLU A 528 -3.37 -8.00 24.49
N LEU A 529 -2.20 -7.38 24.32
CA LEU A 529 -2.03 -5.93 24.33
C LEU A 529 -1.15 -5.48 23.16
N ILE A 530 -1.74 -4.71 22.25
CA ILE A 530 -1.10 -4.26 21.02
C ILE A 530 -1.17 -2.73 20.95
N PHE A 531 -0.07 -2.05 21.27
CA PHE A 531 0.07 -0.59 21.16
C PHE A 531 1.17 -0.20 20.14
N PRO A 532 0.85 -0.14 18.84
CA PRO A 532 1.79 0.20 17.78
C PRO A 532 2.58 1.48 18.03
N ASN A 533 1.94 2.61 18.33
CA ASN A 533 2.62 3.91 18.47
C ASN A 533 3.04 4.26 19.90
N PHE A 534 2.96 3.32 20.85
CA PHE A 534 3.34 3.59 22.25
C PHE A 534 4.86 3.70 22.39
N ASN A 535 5.32 4.83 22.93
CA ASN A 535 6.72 5.08 23.24
C ASN A 535 6.87 5.94 24.50
N GLN A 536 6.33 5.45 25.62
CA GLN A 536 6.60 5.95 26.98
C GLN A 536 7.44 4.93 27.76
N ALA A 537 8.14 5.36 28.80
CA ALA A 537 8.83 4.44 29.70
C ALA A 537 7.85 3.48 30.40
N ILE A 538 8.32 2.27 30.73
CA ILE A 538 7.52 1.21 31.37
C ILE A 538 8.13 0.77 32.70
N SER A 539 7.25 0.44 33.64
CA SER A 539 7.53 -0.06 34.98
C SER A 539 6.91 -1.46 35.18
N ASP A 540 7.31 -2.13 36.26
CA ASP A 540 6.66 -3.33 36.80
C ASP A 540 5.14 -3.16 37.05
N THR A 541 4.72 -1.93 37.36
CA THR A 541 3.33 -1.51 37.58
C THR A 541 2.57 -1.12 36.31
N SER A 542 3.24 -1.04 35.15
CA SER A 542 2.61 -0.58 33.89
C SER A 542 1.69 -1.62 33.24
N PHE A 543 1.83 -2.91 33.56
CA PHE A 543 1.13 -3.98 32.86
C PHE A 543 0.62 -5.07 33.82
N PRO A 544 -0.65 -5.52 33.72
CA PRO A 544 -1.15 -6.60 34.56
C PRO A 544 -0.48 -7.95 34.24
N SER A 545 -0.36 -8.80 35.27
CA SER A 545 0.21 -10.15 35.21
C SER A 545 -0.62 -11.19 34.44
N SER A 546 -1.60 -10.72 33.65
CA SER A 546 -2.46 -11.54 32.78
C SER A 546 -2.00 -11.54 31.32
N ILE A 547 -1.14 -10.60 30.90
CA ILE A 547 -0.73 -10.43 29.50
C ILE A 547 0.15 -11.60 29.05
N GLN A 548 -0.25 -12.26 27.97
CA GLN A 548 0.45 -13.35 27.29
C GLN A 548 1.12 -12.86 25.99
N ILE A 549 0.47 -11.95 25.27
CA ILE A 549 0.96 -11.35 24.03
C ILE A 549 1.13 -9.84 24.25
N LEU A 550 2.35 -9.34 24.09
CA LEU A 550 2.68 -7.92 24.19
C LEU A 550 3.37 -7.45 22.89
N SER A 551 2.79 -6.44 22.25
CA SER A 551 3.31 -5.85 21.01
C SER A 551 3.35 -4.33 21.09
N LEU A 552 4.56 -3.76 21.12
CA LEU A 552 4.81 -2.33 21.24
C LEU A 552 5.73 -1.90 20.08
N SER A 553 5.16 -1.60 18.91
CA SER A 553 5.96 -1.46 17.68
C SER A 553 6.97 -0.32 17.76
N SER A 554 6.54 0.90 18.08
CA SER A 554 7.37 2.10 18.12
C SER A 554 8.07 2.34 19.48
N PHE A 555 8.01 1.38 20.40
CA PHE A 555 8.64 1.49 21.71
C PHE A 555 10.17 1.40 21.59
N ASN A 556 10.85 2.43 22.07
CA ASN A 556 12.31 2.53 22.08
C ASN A 556 12.81 3.32 23.31
N HIS A 557 12.36 2.94 24.50
CA HIS A 557 12.96 3.34 25.79
C HIS A 557 13.69 2.14 26.42
N PRO A 558 14.74 2.34 27.24
CA PRO A 558 15.38 1.25 27.97
C PRO A 558 14.40 0.50 28.87
N ILE A 559 14.31 -0.83 28.71
CA ILE A 559 13.47 -1.69 29.54
C ILE A 559 14.18 -1.91 30.87
N GLN A 560 13.53 -1.59 31.99
CA GLN A 560 14.07 -1.95 33.31
C GLN A 560 13.80 -3.44 33.61
N PRO A 561 14.69 -4.12 34.36
CA PRO A 561 14.44 -5.48 34.82
C PRO A 561 13.03 -5.63 35.43
N PHE A 562 12.35 -6.72 35.08
CA PHE A 562 10.99 -7.05 35.53
C PHE A 562 9.84 -6.11 35.08
N SER A 563 10.07 -5.08 34.27
CA SER A 563 8.99 -4.20 33.75
C SER A 563 8.07 -4.87 32.72
N ILE A 564 8.46 -6.02 32.16
CA ILE A 564 7.59 -6.86 31.33
C ILE A 564 7.04 -8.01 32.20
N PRO A 565 5.72 -8.24 32.25
CA PRO A 565 5.14 -9.26 33.10
C PRO A 565 5.66 -10.68 32.86
N LYS A 566 5.86 -11.43 33.95
CA LYS A 566 6.26 -12.87 33.96
C LYS A 566 5.22 -13.83 33.36
N SER A 567 4.16 -13.30 32.75
CA SER A 567 3.12 -14.04 32.01
C SER A 567 3.32 -13.99 30.49
N VAL A 568 4.15 -13.07 29.98
CA VAL A 568 4.32 -12.84 28.54
C VAL A 568 5.04 -14.01 27.89
N THR A 569 4.44 -14.59 26.86
CA THR A 569 4.98 -15.69 26.05
C THR A 569 5.35 -15.26 24.62
N SER A 570 4.74 -14.17 24.13
CA SER A 570 5.07 -13.55 22.84
C SER A 570 5.33 -12.06 23.02
N LEU A 571 6.54 -11.62 22.65
CA LEU A 571 6.99 -10.23 22.80
C LEU A 571 7.49 -9.70 21.45
N THR A 572 6.87 -8.62 20.97
CA THR A 572 7.27 -7.91 19.74
C THR A 572 7.54 -6.44 20.03
N LEU A 573 8.77 -5.99 19.75
CA LEU A 573 9.20 -4.60 19.86
C LEU A 573 9.89 -4.22 18.55
N VAL A 574 9.20 -3.52 17.65
CA VAL A 574 9.71 -3.34 16.27
C VAL A 574 10.91 -2.40 16.25
N SER A 575 10.78 -1.22 16.86
CA SER A 575 11.77 -0.13 16.84
C SER A 575 12.76 -0.14 18.02
N TYR A 576 12.72 -1.16 18.89
CA TYR A 576 13.55 -1.21 20.10
C TYR A 576 15.02 -1.51 19.77
N ASN A 577 15.92 -0.61 20.17
CA ASN A 577 17.35 -0.72 19.92
C ASN A 577 18.21 -0.22 21.10
N HIS A 578 17.80 -0.54 22.34
CA HIS A 578 18.61 -0.33 23.57
C HIS A 578 19.18 -1.67 24.05
N PRO A 579 20.38 -1.70 24.69
CA PRO A 579 20.99 -2.94 25.17
C PRO A 579 20.02 -3.77 26.03
N ILE A 580 19.97 -5.08 25.76
CA ILE A 580 19.24 -6.02 26.61
C ILE A 580 20.14 -6.35 27.81
N ILE A 581 19.59 -6.28 29.02
CA ILE A 581 20.24 -6.73 30.25
C ILE A 581 19.40 -7.80 30.96
N GLN A 582 19.99 -8.49 31.93
CA GLN A 582 19.36 -9.64 32.59
C GLN A 582 17.98 -9.28 33.18
N ASN A 583 17.00 -10.18 33.01
CA ASN A 583 15.62 -10.04 33.47
C ASN A 583 14.77 -8.91 32.84
N THR A 584 15.24 -8.24 31.78
CA THR A 584 14.39 -7.35 30.96
C THR A 584 13.39 -8.13 30.12
N ILE A 585 13.84 -9.24 29.51
CA ILE A 585 12.99 -10.21 28.80
C ILE A 585 12.60 -11.34 29.78
N PRO A 586 11.30 -11.62 30.00
CA PRO A 586 10.87 -12.67 30.94
C PRO A 586 11.23 -14.09 30.51
N LYS A 587 11.52 -14.97 31.49
CA LYS A 587 11.79 -16.42 31.30
C LYS A 587 10.58 -17.25 30.80
N THR A 588 9.47 -16.59 30.51
CA THR A 588 8.29 -17.17 29.85
C THR A 588 8.26 -16.95 28.34
N VAL A 589 9.01 -15.97 27.82
CA VAL A 589 8.99 -15.61 26.39
C VAL A 589 9.46 -16.80 25.54
N ARG A 590 8.61 -17.20 24.59
CA ARG A 590 8.85 -18.24 23.59
C ARG A 590 9.11 -17.65 22.20
N LEU A 591 8.42 -16.54 21.88
CA LEU A 591 8.65 -15.75 20.67
C LEU A 591 9.17 -14.36 21.06
N LEU A 592 10.38 -14.03 20.61
CA LEU A 592 10.98 -12.71 20.73
C LEU A 592 11.24 -12.12 19.34
N SER A 593 10.70 -10.94 19.08
CA SER A 593 10.77 -10.26 17.79
C SER A 593 11.21 -8.81 17.97
N LEU A 594 12.48 -8.53 17.67
CA LEU A 594 13.11 -7.21 17.80
C LEU A 594 13.60 -6.76 16.42
N LYS A 595 12.74 -6.09 15.65
CA LYS A 595 12.94 -5.95 14.20
C LYS A 595 14.02 -4.96 13.77
N SER A 596 14.29 -3.93 14.58
CA SER A 596 15.30 -2.90 14.34
C SER A 596 16.45 -2.95 15.36
N TYR A 597 16.61 -4.08 16.04
CA TYR A 597 17.63 -4.26 17.08
C TYR A 597 19.00 -4.56 16.46
N ASN A 598 20.02 -3.83 16.90
CA ASN A 598 21.41 -3.96 16.49
C ASN A 598 22.40 -3.51 17.59
N GLN A 599 22.08 -3.76 18.86
CA GLN A 599 23.03 -3.68 19.99
C GLN A 599 23.59 -5.08 20.26
N ASN A 600 24.78 -5.19 20.87
CA ASN A 600 25.36 -6.49 21.26
C ASN A 600 24.39 -7.33 22.09
N ILE A 601 24.50 -8.66 21.98
CA ILE A 601 23.76 -9.61 22.82
C ILE A 601 24.78 -10.33 23.70
N GLU A 602 24.94 -9.85 24.94
CA GLU A 602 25.87 -10.46 25.88
C GLU A 602 25.45 -11.90 26.27
N PRO A 603 26.40 -12.81 26.52
CA PRO A 603 26.13 -14.22 26.80
C PRO A 603 25.10 -14.45 27.91
N ASN A 604 24.16 -15.36 27.66
CA ASN A 604 23.12 -15.80 28.60
C ASN A 604 22.10 -14.72 29.02
N VAL A 605 22.11 -13.53 28.41
CA VAL A 605 21.11 -12.47 28.70
C VAL A 605 19.73 -12.81 28.15
N LEU A 606 19.66 -13.41 26.95
CA LEU A 606 18.41 -13.86 26.36
C LEU A 606 17.90 -15.15 27.07
N PRO A 607 16.63 -15.22 27.49
CA PRO A 607 16.10 -16.41 28.14
C PRO A 607 16.19 -17.70 27.31
N SER A 608 16.63 -18.79 27.96
CA SER A 608 16.67 -20.15 27.42
C SER A 608 15.30 -20.69 26.96
N SER A 609 14.21 -20.02 27.31
CA SER A 609 12.84 -20.35 26.89
C SER A 609 12.50 -19.97 25.44
N ILE A 610 13.30 -19.12 24.79
CA ILE A 610 12.98 -18.62 23.45
C ILE A 610 13.14 -19.74 22.42
N THR A 611 12.09 -20.00 21.66
CA THR A 611 12.08 -20.97 20.54
C THR A 611 12.03 -20.28 19.18
N HIS A 612 11.57 -19.03 19.13
CA HIS A 612 11.52 -18.21 17.92
C HIS A 612 12.19 -16.86 18.20
N LEU A 613 13.33 -16.61 17.56
CA LEU A 613 14.11 -15.39 17.70
C LEU A 613 14.21 -14.68 16.35
N ILE A 614 13.63 -13.47 16.28
CA ILE A 614 13.48 -12.71 15.05
C ILE A 614 14.22 -11.37 15.20
N LEU A 615 15.41 -11.31 14.61
CA LEU A 615 16.38 -10.20 14.67
C LEU A 615 16.88 -9.80 13.26
N PRO A 616 15.99 -9.46 12.31
CA PRO A 616 16.36 -9.34 10.89
C PRO A 616 17.43 -8.28 10.61
N THR A 617 17.52 -7.19 11.37
CA THR A 617 18.55 -6.14 11.20
C THR A 617 19.83 -6.35 12.02
N TYR A 618 19.92 -7.43 12.81
CA TYR A 618 21.05 -7.62 13.72
C TYR A 618 22.31 -7.97 12.95
N ASN A 619 23.36 -7.18 13.17
CA ASN A 619 24.67 -7.29 12.54
C ASN A 619 25.79 -6.82 13.50
N GLN A 620 25.75 -7.28 14.75
CA GLN A 620 26.89 -7.24 15.68
C GLN A 620 27.47 -8.66 15.82
N PRO A 621 28.78 -8.83 16.07
CA PRO A 621 29.37 -10.16 16.29
C PRO A 621 28.62 -10.95 17.37
N LEU A 622 28.40 -12.24 17.14
CA LEU A 622 27.88 -13.15 18.16
C LEU A 622 29.00 -13.61 19.09
N GLN A 623 28.62 -13.95 20.33
CA GLN A 623 29.46 -14.65 21.28
C GLN A 623 28.85 -16.03 21.59
N HIS A 624 29.63 -16.92 22.19
CA HIS A 624 29.12 -18.17 22.74
C HIS A 624 28.00 -17.88 23.77
N ASN A 625 26.87 -18.59 23.68
CA ASN A 625 25.63 -18.34 24.43
C ASN A 625 24.95 -16.95 24.22
N SER A 626 25.27 -16.19 23.15
CA SER A 626 24.43 -15.03 22.76
C SER A 626 23.04 -15.47 22.30
N ILE A 627 22.94 -16.57 21.55
CA ILE A 627 21.66 -17.16 21.09
C ILE A 627 21.21 -18.26 22.06
N PRO A 628 19.94 -18.27 22.53
CA PRO A 628 19.43 -19.31 23.44
C PRO A 628 19.40 -20.71 22.81
N PRO A 629 19.72 -21.78 23.56
CA PRO A 629 19.91 -23.12 22.99
C PRO A 629 18.64 -23.77 22.43
N LEU A 630 17.44 -23.37 22.88
CA LEU A 630 16.17 -23.96 22.44
C LEU A 630 15.54 -23.24 21.22
N VAL A 631 16.27 -22.35 20.56
CA VAL A 631 15.79 -21.65 19.36
C VAL A 631 15.64 -22.64 18.20
N LYS A 632 14.40 -22.80 17.73
CA LYS A 632 14.03 -23.58 16.54
C LYS A 632 13.94 -22.72 15.27
N LYS A 633 13.62 -21.44 15.42
CA LYS A 633 13.55 -20.49 14.31
C LYS A 633 14.38 -19.25 14.62
N LEU A 634 15.45 -19.07 13.84
CA LEU A 634 16.40 -17.97 13.95
C LEU A 634 16.35 -17.14 12.66
N ILE A 635 16.12 -15.83 12.79
CA ILE A 635 16.18 -14.88 11.69
C ILE A 635 17.22 -13.81 12.02
N LEU A 636 18.31 -13.81 11.27
CA LEU A 636 19.47 -12.92 11.37
C LEU A 636 19.79 -12.36 9.96
N SER A 637 18.75 -11.86 9.27
CA SER A 637 18.80 -11.59 7.83
C SER A 637 19.91 -10.64 7.38
N SER A 638 20.30 -9.65 8.20
CA SER A 638 21.39 -8.70 7.93
C SER A 638 22.73 -9.08 8.56
N TYR A 639 22.85 -10.23 9.22
CA TYR A 639 24.07 -10.65 9.91
C TYR A 639 25.19 -11.02 8.93
N ASN A 640 26.34 -10.37 9.07
CA ASN A 640 27.51 -10.59 8.25
C ASN A 640 28.81 -10.44 9.08
N HIS A 641 29.00 -11.36 10.03
CA HIS A 641 30.25 -11.64 10.75
C HIS A 641 30.47 -13.16 10.76
N GLU A 642 31.61 -13.67 11.24
CA GLU A 642 31.83 -15.11 11.36
C GLU A 642 30.81 -15.80 12.31
N LEU A 643 30.58 -17.10 12.10
CA LEU A 643 29.61 -17.92 12.86
C LEU A 643 30.27 -18.88 13.86
N TYR A 644 31.59 -18.78 14.00
CA TYR A 644 32.41 -19.62 14.86
C TYR A 644 33.51 -18.77 15.51
N SER A 645 34.12 -19.28 16.58
CA SER A 645 35.44 -18.85 17.03
C SER A 645 36.41 -20.03 17.13
N ILE A 646 37.70 -19.70 17.04
CA ILE A 646 38.83 -20.61 17.29
C ILE A 646 39.34 -20.30 18.70
N THR A 647 39.49 -21.32 19.54
CA THR A 647 40.01 -21.21 20.90
C THR A 647 41.53 -21.44 20.92
N GLN A 648 42.19 -21.07 22.01
CA GLN A 648 43.65 -21.26 22.13
C GLN A 648 44.08 -22.74 22.20
N ASN A 649 43.17 -23.66 22.52
CA ASN A 649 43.47 -25.10 22.51
C ASN A 649 43.59 -25.65 21.08
N ASP A 650 42.85 -25.07 20.12
CA ASP A 650 42.70 -25.60 18.76
C ASP A 650 43.96 -25.40 17.90
N ILE A 651 44.85 -24.48 18.32
CA ILE A 651 46.11 -24.14 17.62
C ILE A 651 47.15 -25.28 17.73
N ASN A 652 47.06 -26.14 18.76
CA ASN A 652 48.02 -27.20 19.02
C ASN A 652 47.64 -28.57 18.41
N CYS A 653 46.43 -28.72 17.88
CA CYS A 653 45.95 -29.98 17.30
C CYS A 653 46.14 -29.99 15.78
N LYS A 654 46.98 -30.90 15.26
CA LYS A 654 47.20 -31.05 13.82
C LYS A 654 46.07 -31.82 13.13
N GLU A 655 45.77 -31.36 11.92
CA GLU A 655 45.12 -32.07 10.80
C GLU A 655 43.62 -32.46 10.91
N ASP A 656 43.05 -32.74 12.10
CA ASP A 656 41.60 -33.04 12.26
C ASP A 656 40.92 -32.24 13.40
N ALA A 657 41.03 -30.91 13.37
CA ALA A 657 40.54 -30.01 14.44
C ALA A 657 39.01 -29.72 14.39
N GLU A 658 38.18 -30.69 14.77
CA GLU A 658 36.73 -30.52 14.99
C GLU A 658 36.36 -29.93 16.38
N MET A 659 36.91 -28.76 16.74
CA MET A 659 36.47 -28.00 17.94
C MET A 659 36.29 -26.51 17.65
N LYS A 660 35.21 -26.17 16.92
CA LYS A 660 34.78 -24.78 16.70
C LYS A 660 33.62 -24.45 17.62
N SER A 661 33.71 -23.34 18.35
CA SER A 661 32.60 -22.80 19.12
C SER A 661 31.55 -22.23 18.17
N ASN A 662 30.54 -23.03 17.79
CA ASN A 662 29.44 -22.59 16.93
C ASN A 662 28.53 -21.59 17.65
N PHE A 663 28.14 -20.50 16.98
CA PHE A 663 27.21 -19.51 17.51
C PHE A 663 25.73 -19.79 17.16
N ILE A 664 25.46 -20.79 16.31
CA ILE A 664 24.10 -21.25 15.94
C ILE A 664 23.75 -22.51 16.76
N PRO A 665 22.65 -22.53 17.54
CA PRO A 665 22.28 -23.69 18.36
C PRO A 665 21.82 -24.94 17.59
N ASP A 666 22.10 -26.12 18.17
CA ASP A 666 21.81 -27.47 17.63
C ASP A 666 20.32 -27.82 17.46
N PHE A 667 19.41 -26.91 17.80
CA PHE A 667 17.96 -27.08 17.67
C PHE A 667 17.33 -26.20 16.58
N VAL A 668 18.12 -25.38 15.87
CA VAL A 668 17.61 -24.48 14.82
C VAL A 668 17.14 -25.29 13.61
N GLU A 669 15.84 -25.29 13.34
CA GLU A 669 15.22 -25.94 12.17
C GLU A 669 15.05 -24.98 10.98
N TYR A 670 14.96 -23.68 11.26
CA TYR A 670 14.82 -22.60 10.27
C TYR A 670 15.89 -21.53 10.54
N LEU A 671 16.77 -21.30 9.56
CA LEU A 671 17.91 -20.38 9.66
C LEU A 671 17.93 -19.40 8.49
N ASP A 672 17.57 -18.14 8.75
CA ASP A 672 17.68 -17.04 7.79
C ASP A 672 18.92 -16.18 8.08
N LEU A 673 19.86 -16.20 7.14
CA LEU A 673 21.14 -15.51 7.13
C LEU A 673 21.32 -14.77 5.79
N ASN A 674 20.27 -14.11 5.28
CA ASN A 674 20.22 -13.62 3.90
C ASN A 674 21.45 -12.80 3.45
N SER A 675 22.04 -11.95 4.31
CA SER A 675 23.20 -11.10 4.01
C SER A 675 24.57 -11.68 4.41
N TYR A 676 24.61 -12.90 4.96
CA TYR A 676 25.85 -13.52 5.42
C TYR A 676 26.77 -13.88 4.24
N ASN A 677 28.04 -13.46 4.32
CA ASN A 677 29.04 -13.72 3.30
C ASN A 677 30.47 -13.93 3.85
N TYR A 678 30.61 -14.84 4.80
CA TYR A 678 31.90 -15.43 5.21
C TYR A 678 31.91 -16.91 4.81
N PRO A 679 33.06 -17.59 4.70
CA PRO A 679 33.11 -19.03 4.44
C PRO A 679 32.31 -19.84 5.47
N ILE A 680 31.72 -20.97 5.06
CA ILE A 680 31.06 -21.95 5.95
C ILE A 680 31.94 -23.19 6.06
N PRO A 681 32.78 -23.30 7.12
CA PRO A 681 33.44 -24.55 7.45
C PRO A 681 32.44 -25.66 7.79
N ASN A 682 32.94 -26.89 7.71
CA ASN A 682 32.23 -28.09 8.17
C ASN A 682 31.64 -27.89 9.57
N SER A 683 30.44 -28.43 9.81
CA SER A 683 29.76 -28.48 11.11
C SER A 683 29.35 -27.11 11.72
N VAL A 684 29.47 -26.00 10.97
CA VAL A 684 29.03 -24.66 11.42
C VAL A 684 27.52 -24.42 11.20
N ILE A 685 26.89 -25.14 10.27
CA ILE A 685 25.41 -25.19 10.13
C ILE A 685 24.93 -26.48 10.80
N PRO A 686 24.13 -26.43 11.88
CA PRO A 686 23.76 -27.64 12.63
C PRO A 686 22.85 -28.63 11.89
N ASP A 687 22.97 -29.91 12.22
CA ASP A 687 22.19 -31.04 11.66
C ASP A 687 20.66 -30.98 11.93
N SER A 688 20.19 -29.96 12.64
CA SER A 688 18.77 -29.66 12.79
C SER A 688 18.18 -28.84 11.63
N VAL A 689 19.01 -28.13 10.86
CA VAL A 689 18.57 -27.08 9.91
C VAL A 689 17.89 -27.69 8.68
N LYS A 690 16.62 -27.36 8.47
CA LYS A 690 15.79 -27.86 7.36
C LYS A 690 15.57 -26.82 6.27
N GLU A 691 15.38 -25.56 6.67
CA GLU A 691 15.27 -24.41 5.79
C GLU A 691 16.44 -23.44 6.02
N LEU A 692 17.23 -23.17 4.98
CA LEU A 692 18.44 -22.33 5.01
C LEU A 692 18.39 -21.21 3.95
N PHE A 693 18.62 -19.97 4.34
CA PHE A 693 18.56 -18.79 3.45
C PHE A 693 19.87 -17.98 3.48
N LEU A 694 20.53 -17.85 2.33
CA LEU A 694 21.89 -17.34 2.13
C LEU A 694 21.99 -16.55 0.79
N LYS A 695 21.26 -15.45 0.65
CA LYS A 695 21.11 -14.70 -0.62
C LYS A 695 22.34 -13.87 -1.04
N SER A 696 23.19 -13.47 -0.12
CA SER A 696 24.42 -12.69 -0.42
C SER A 696 25.70 -13.54 -0.40
N PHE A 697 25.57 -14.83 -0.08
CA PHE A 697 26.69 -15.74 0.11
C PHE A 697 27.35 -16.12 -1.23
N ASN A 698 28.68 -15.99 -1.32
CA ASN A 698 29.46 -16.22 -2.54
C ASN A 698 30.74 -17.06 -2.37
N HIS A 699 30.98 -17.64 -1.20
CA HIS A 699 32.11 -18.56 -0.96
C HIS A 699 31.78 -19.99 -1.42
N PRO A 700 32.76 -20.84 -1.74
CA PRO A 700 32.52 -22.26 -2.04
C PRO A 700 31.82 -23.02 -0.91
N LEU A 701 31.07 -24.06 -1.27
CA LEU A 701 30.45 -25.03 -0.36
C LEU A 701 30.96 -26.41 -0.73
N ASN A 702 31.59 -27.10 0.22
CA ASN A 702 32.01 -28.49 0.03
C ASN A 702 30.92 -29.46 0.53
N ASP A 703 31.03 -30.74 0.18
CA ASP A 703 30.05 -31.79 0.54
C ASP A 703 29.82 -31.96 2.07
N LYS A 704 30.70 -31.40 2.94
CA LYS A 704 30.57 -31.33 4.41
C LYS A 704 30.17 -29.94 4.96
N SER A 705 30.02 -28.91 4.12
CA SER A 705 29.57 -27.57 4.54
C SER A 705 28.06 -27.47 4.80
N LEU A 706 27.26 -28.43 4.33
CA LEU A 706 25.79 -28.42 4.44
C LEU A 706 25.26 -29.74 5.02
N PRO A 707 24.51 -29.73 6.14
CA PRO A 707 23.99 -30.95 6.75
C PRO A 707 22.89 -31.60 5.91
N SER A 708 22.75 -32.93 6.01
CA SER A 708 21.73 -33.71 5.29
C SER A 708 20.28 -33.50 5.78
N SER A 709 20.09 -32.62 6.76
CA SER A 709 18.77 -32.13 7.17
C SER A 709 18.19 -31.09 6.21
N VAL A 710 19.04 -30.39 5.45
CA VAL A 710 18.59 -29.30 4.56
C VAL A 710 17.75 -29.88 3.43
N SER A 711 16.48 -29.49 3.43
CA SER A 711 15.47 -29.90 2.45
C SER A 711 14.95 -28.72 1.63
N LYS A 712 15.09 -27.50 2.15
CA LYS A 712 14.86 -26.24 1.43
C LYS A 712 16.07 -25.32 1.55
N MET A 713 16.56 -24.81 0.42
CA MET A 713 17.71 -23.89 0.40
C MET A 713 17.46 -22.70 -0.54
N VAL A 714 17.88 -21.52 -0.10
CA VAL A 714 17.93 -20.30 -0.94
C VAL A 714 19.37 -19.80 -0.98
N LEU A 715 20.03 -19.95 -2.12
CA LEU A 715 21.31 -19.31 -2.44
C LEU A 715 21.09 -18.09 -3.35
N GLY A 716 22.11 -17.24 -3.51
CA GLY A 716 21.94 -16.00 -4.28
C GLY A 716 23.18 -15.46 -4.96
N GLU A 717 23.29 -14.13 -4.94
CA GLU A 717 23.36 -13.42 -6.23
C GLU A 717 24.69 -13.56 -6.97
N ASN A 718 25.79 -13.70 -6.23
CA ASN A 718 27.14 -13.76 -6.78
C ASN A 718 27.84 -15.09 -6.47
N PHE A 719 27.09 -16.14 -6.11
CA PHE A 719 27.64 -17.47 -5.86
C PHE A 719 28.27 -18.05 -7.13
N GLU A 720 29.60 -18.05 -7.20
CA GLU A 720 30.35 -18.65 -8.29
C GLU A 720 30.52 -20.15 -8.07
N TYR A 721 29.87 -20.96 -8.91
CA TYR A 721 30.00 -22.42 -8.86
C TYR A 721 31.36 -22.87 -9.45
N VAL A 722 32.43 -22.83 -8.62
CA VAL A 722 33.81 -23.15 -9.02
C VAL A 722 34.15 -24.63 -8.76
N ASN A 723 33.68 -25.48 -9.68
CA ASN A 723 33.95 -26.93 -9.79
C ASN A 723 33.31 -27.86 -8.72
N GLY A 724 32.81 -29.00 -9.19
CA GLY A 724 32.80 -30.27 -8.44
C GLY A 724 31.68 -30.51 -7.43
N ASP A 725 31.57 -29.67 -6.41
CA ASP A 725 30.99 -30.07 -5.12
C ASP A 725 29.46 -30.24 -5.17
N ASN A 726 28.98 -31.38 -4.67
CA ASN A 726 27.59 -31.83 -4.88
C ASN A 726 26.67 -31.22 -3.83
N LEU A 727 25.90 -30.21 -4.22
CA LEU A 727 24.80 -29.71 -3.39
C LEU A 727 23.91 -30.88 -2.92
N ASN A 728 23.64 -30.91 -1.61
CA ASN A 728 23.23 -32.12 -0.90
C ASN A 728 22.00 -32.80 -1.54
N ALA A 729 22.04 -34.13 -1.63
CA ALA A 729 21.00 -34.95 -2.25
C ALA A 729 19.63 -34.87 -1.52
N THR A 730 19.56 -34.25 -0.34
CA THR A 730 18.32 -34.07 0.43
C THR A 730 17.53 -32.80 0.06
N ILE A 731 18.07 -31.90 -0.76
CA ILE A 731 17.42 -30.62 -1.08
C ILE A 731 16.32 -30.83 -2.14
N TYR A 732 15.06 -30.71 -1.72
CA TYR A 732 13.87 -30.88 -2.57
C TYR A 732 13.32 -29.56 -3.13
N ASP A 733 13.58 -28.44 -2.45
CA ASP A 733 13.15 -27.09 -2.82
C ASP A 733 14.36 -26.14 -2.85
N PHE A 734 14.84 -25.82 -4.05
CA PHE A 734 16.04 -25.02 -4.26
C PHE A 734 15.73 -23.72 -4.99
N THR A 735 16.13 -22.60 -4.42
CA THR A 735 16.04 -21.26 -5.04
C THR A 735 17.44 -20.67 -5.23
N TRP A 736 17.71 -20.14 -6.41
CA TRP A 736 18.90 -19.37 -6.76
C TRP A 736 18.44 -17.97 -7.17
N SER A 737 18.71 -16.96 -6.33
CA SER A 737 18.29 -15.58 -6.60
C SER A 737 19.17 -14.88 -7.65
N LEU A 738 18.82 -13.62 -7.94
CA LEU A 738 19.20 -12.84 -9.11
C LEU A 738 20.71 -12.85 -9.45
N ASN A 739 21.05 -12.80 -10.75
CA ASN A 739 22.41 -12.59 -11.33
C ASN A 739 23.24 -13.83 -11.70
N PHE A 740 22.61 -15.00 -11.86
CA PHE A 740 23.24 -16.17 -12.52
C PHE A 740 23.59 -15.91 -14.01
N THR A 741 24.84 -15.52 -14.27
CA THR A 741 25.34 -15.07 -15.60
C THR A 741 26.15 -16.11 -16.39
N LYS A 742 26.61 -17.19 -15.76
CA LYS A 742 27.44 -18.23 -16.41
C LYS A 742 26.59 -19.38 -16.95
N THR A 743 27.01 -20.02 -18.04
CA THR A 743 26.30 -21.18 -18.61
C THR A 743 26.48 -22.42 -17.73
N PHE A 744 25.39 -23.17 -17.54
CA PHE A 744 25.49 -24.53 -17.00
C PHE A 744 26.35 -25.39 -17.94
N LYS A 745 27.36 -26.07 -17.42
CA LYS A 745 28.06 -27.13 -18.17
C LYS A 745 27.22 -28.40 -18.13
N LYS A 746 27.50 -29.34 -19.04
CA LYS A 746 26.96 -30.70 -18.95
C LYS A 746 27.37 -31.30 -17.59
N ASN A 747 26.41 -31.86 -16.85
CA ASN A 747 26.56 -32.35 -15.48
C ASN A 747 26.80 -31.27 -14.40
N ASN A 748 26.43 -29.99 -14.58
CA ASN A 748 26.45 -29.03 -13.47
C ASN A 748 25.55 -29.52 -12.32
N TYR A 749 26.10 -29.62 -11.10
CA TYR A 749 25.51 -30.36 -9.98
C TYR A 749 24.43 -29.57 -9.21
N LEU A 750 23.31 -29.29 -9.87
CA LEU A 750 22.05 -28.95 -9.20
C LEU A 750 21.62 -30.13 -8.28
N PRO A 751 20.91 -29.88 -7.16
CA PRO A 751 20.52 -30.96 -6.24
C PRO A 751 19.70 -32.04 -6.95
N LYS A 752 20.20 -33.29 -6.91
CA LYS A 752 19.73 -34.38 -7.79
C LYS A 752 18.28 -34.81 -7.51
N GLU A 753 17.79 -34.53 -6.31
CA GLU A 753 16.43 -34.82 -5.86
C GLU A 753 15.48 -33.61 -5.92
N ALA A 754 15.93 -32.45 -6.41
CA ALA A 754 15.12 -31.24 -6.46
C ALA A 754 13.78 -31.48 -7.18
N THR A 755 12.69 -31.15 -6.51
CA THR A 755 11.31 -31.23 -7.04
C THR A 755 10.74 -29.85 -7.37
N ILE A 756 11.20 -28.82 -6.65
CA ILE A 756 10.97 -27.41 -6.91
C ILE A 756 12.33 -26.77 -7.17
N LEU A 757 12.46 -26.08 -8.30
CA LEU A 757 13.69 -25.40 -8.71
C LEU A 757 13.35 -23.99 -9.21
N VAL A 758 13.89 -22.96 -8.56
CA VAL A 758 13.66 -21.55 -8.88
C VAL A 758 14.99 -20.87 -9.22
N LEU A 759 15.10 -20.32 -10.43
CA LEU A 759 16.31 -19.70 -10.96
C LEU A 759 15.97 -18.32 -11.55
N ASP A 760 15.77 -17.32 -10.69
CA ASP A 760 15.05 -16.07 -11.00
C ASP A 760 15.67 -15.22 -12.14
N ASN A 761 16.94 -15.44 -12.48
CA ASN A 761 17.62 -14.79 -13.62
C ASN A 761 18.24 -15.78 -14.64
N PHE A 762 17.83 -17.05 -14.69
CA PHE A 762 18.29 -17.98 -15.72
C PHE A 762 17.69 -17.66 -17.11
N ASN A 763 18.39 -16.83 -17.88
CA ASN A 763 17.98 -16.34 -19.19
C ASN A 763 18.76 -16.97 -20.36
N GLN A 764 19.36 -18.15 -20.14
CA GLN A 764 20.41 -18.72 -20.98
C GLN A 764 19.95 -19.99 -21.72
N LYS A 765 20.73 -20.43 -22.72
CA LYS A 765 20.46 -21.66 -23.50
C LYS A 765 20.43 -22.90 -22.59
N ILE A 766 19.37 -23.69 -22.70
CA ILE A 766 19.28 -24.96 -21.96
C ILE A 766 20.13 -26.01 -22.69
N ILE A 767 20.99 -26.70 -21.94
CA ILE A 767 21.79 -27.81 -22.44
C ILE A 767 21.10 -29.12 -22.05
N LYS A 768 21.24 -30.15 -22.91
CA LYS A 768 20.63 -31.46 -22.66
C LYS A 768 21.22 -32.08 -21.39
N ASP A 769 20.35 -32.69 -20.60
CA ASP A 769 20.68 -33.40 -19.36
C ASP A 769 21.22 -32.48 -18.22
N THR A 770 20.93 -31.16 -18.28
CA THR A 770 21.31 -30.18 -17.24
C THR A 770 20.42 -30.22 -15.98
N PHE A 771 19.10 -30.43 -16.12
CA PHE A 771 18.16 -30.34 -15.00
C PHE A 771 17.89 -31.70 -14.34
N PRO A 772 17.73 -31.76 -13.00
CA PRO A 772 17.42 -33.01 -12.30
C PRO A 772 16.11 -33.68 -12.77
N LYS A 773 16.12 -35.00 -12.91
CA LYS A 773 15.00 -35.80 -13.45
C LYS A 773 13.72 -35.80 -12.59
N LYS A 774 13.75 -35.17 -11.42
CA LYS A 774 12.66 -35.12 -10.43
C LYS A 774 11.99 -33.74 -10.31
N VAL A 775 12.45 -32.74 -11.07
CA VAL A 775 11.88 -31.37 -11.04
C VAL A 775 10.45 -31.38 -11.59
N HIS A 776 9.50 -31.00 -10.75
CA HIS A 776 8.08 -30.89 -11.06
C HIS A 776 7.63 -29.45 -11.28
N THR A 777 8.24 -28.51 -10.55
CA THR A 777 8.00 -27.07 -10.67
C THR A 777 9.33 -26.39 -10.97
N LEU A 778 9.40 -25.70 -12.10
CA LEU A 778 10.59 -25.02 -12.59
C LEU A 778 10.28 -23.54 -12.85
N THR A 779 11.04 -22.64 -12.23
CA THR A 779 11.06 -21.22 -12.58
C THR A 779 12.41 -20.88 -13.22
N LEU A 780 12.38 -20.36 -14.43
CA LEU A 780 13.52 -19.80 -15.15
C LEU A 780 13.46 -18.26 -15.11
N GLY A 781 14.44 -17.62 -15.73
CA GLY A 781 14.68 -16.20 -15.57
C GLY A 781 13.64 -15.25 -16.16
N SER A 782 13.79 -14.00 -15.76
CA SER A 782 13.00 -12.82 -16.10
C SER A 782 12.87 -12.44 -17.59
N ASN A 783 13.75 -12.96 -18.44
CA ASN A 783 13.96 -12.52 -19.82
C ASN A 783 14.49 -13.69 -20.67
N PHE A 784 13.80 -14.84 -20.62
CA PHE A 784 14.18 -16.06 -21.30
C PHE A 784 13.85 -15.97 -22.80
N LYS A 785 14.80 -16.37 -23.67
CA LYS A 785 14.70 -16.19 -25.15
C LYS A 785 14.98 -17.44 -25.99
N ASP A 786 15.46 -18.54 -25.41
CA ASP A 786 15.80 -19.77 -26.14
C ASP A 786 14.69 -20.82 -26.02
N PHE A 787 13.57 -20.57 -26.69
CA PHE A 787 12.39 -21.43 -26.62
C PHE A 787 12.63 -22.84 -27.20
N GLU A 788 13.49 -22.97 -28.22
CA GLU A 788 13.83 -24.25 -28.83
C GLU A 788 14.42 -25.25 -27.84
N THR A 789 15.23 -24.79 -26.88
CA THR A 789 15.90 -25.69 -25.92
C THR A 789 15.03 -26.08 -24.73
N LEU A 790 13.80 -25.56 -24.63
CA LEU A 790 12.77 -26.10 -23.71
C LEU A 790 12.48 -27.58 -23.97
N LYS A 791 12.80 -28.12 -25.16
CA LYS A 791 12.69 -29.57 -25.46
C LYS A 791 13.57 -30.44 -24.56
N TYR A 792 14.64 -29.87 -24.01
CA TYR A 792 15.58 -30.55 -23.11
C TYR A 792 15.19 -30.51 -21.63
N LEU A 793 14.07 -29.87 -21.27
CA LEU A 793 13.54 -29.96 -19.91
C LEU A 793 13.13 -31.40 -19.56
N PRO A 794 13.20 -31.84 -18.29
CA PRO A 794 12.74 -33.16 -17.88
C PRO A 794 11.26 -33.43 -18.21
N GLU A 795 10.88 -34.71 -18.29
CA GLU A 795 9.48 -35.11 -18.49
C GLU A 795 8.61 -34.90 -17.23
N SER A 796 9.24 -34.81 -16.06
CA SER A 796 8.59 -34.56 -14.77
C SER A 796 7.99 -33.16 -14.61
N VAL A 797 8.38 -32.18 -15.44
CA VAL A 797 8.01 -30.77 -15.28
C VAL A 797 6.51 -30.56 -15.59
N LYS A 798 5.74 -30.23 -14.54
CA LYS A 798 4.28 -30.00 -14.56
C LYS A 798 3.92 -28.52 -14.47
N ASN A 799 4.75 -27.72 -13.81
CA ASN A 799 4.64 -26.26 -13.75
C ASN A 799 5.92 -25.62 -14.28
N LEU A 800 5.81 -24.67 -15.21
CA LEU A 800 6.94 -23.94 -15.78
C LEU A 800 6.66 -22.43 -15.72
N THR A 801 7.52 -21.65 -15.08
CA THR A 801 7.43 -20.18 -15.04
C THR A 801 8.67 -19.58 -15.71
N PHE A 802 8.49 -18.56 -16.54
CA PHE A 802 9.59 -17.71 -17.04
C PHE A 802 9.08 -16.33 -17.43
N GLY A 803 9.96 -15.34 -17.41
CA GLY A 803 9.68 -13.99 -17.91
C GLY A 803 10.11 -13.81 -19.36
N VAL A 804 9.45 -12.90 -20.07
CA VAL A 804 9.80 -12.48 -21.43
C VAL A 804 9.73 -10.95 -21.52
N GLU A 805 10.61 -10.36 -22.32
CA GLU A 805 10.72 -8.89 -22.46
C GLU A 805 9.62 -8.26 -23.31
N LYS A 806 8.91 -9.08 -24.11
CA LYS A 806 7.76 -8.72 -24.95
C LYS A 806 6.83 -9.93 -25.06
N ALA A 807 5.56 -9.71 -25.38
CA ALA A 807 4.63 -10.81 -25.68
C ALA A 807 5.13 -11.64 -26.87
N LEU A 808 5.09 -12.97 -26.74
CA LEU A 808 5.57 -13.92 -27.74
C LEU A 808 4.87 -13.71 -29.10
N SER A 809 5.67 -13.65 -30.16
CA SER A 809 5.19 -13.76 -31.54
C SER A 809 4.64 -15.16 -31.84
N ASP A 810 3.87 -15.28 -32.93
CA ASP A 810 3.35 -16.58 -33.38
C ASP A 810 4.41 -17.48 -34.02
N GLU A 811 5.65 -16.98 -34.16
CA GLU A 811 6.83 -17.75 -34.55
C GLU A 811 7.56 -18.30 -33.31
N GLU A 812 7.81 -17.47 -32.29
CA GLU A 812 8.35 -17.92 -31.00
C GLU A 812 7.45 -18.98 -30.33
N LYS A 813 6.12 -18.87 -30.47
CA LYS A 813 5.16 -19.89 -29.98
C LYS A 813 5.33 -21.24 -30.66
N LYS A 814 5.68 -21.29 -31.95
CA LYS A 814 5.95 -22.56 -32.67
C LYS A 814 7.24 -23.23 -32.21
N ASN A 815 8.19 -22.42 -31.71
CA ASN A 815 9.46 -22.91 -31.19
C ASN A 815 9.34 -23.46 -29.75
N ILE A 816 8.21 -23.25 -29.06
CA ILE A 816 7.87 -23.96 -27.82
C ILE A 816 7.38 -25.38 -28.17
N PRO A 817 8.03 -26.45 -27.68
CA PRO A 817 7.63 -27.82 -28.02
C PRO A 817 6.24 -28.18 -27.51
N GLU A 818 5.48 -28.97 -28.26
CA GLU A 818 4.10 -29.37 -27.89
C GLU A 818 3.98 -30.00 -26.49
N ARG A 819 4.99 -30.75 -26.05
CA ARG A 819 5.03 -31.33 -24.69
C ARG A 819 4.98 -30.24 -23.62
N ILE A 820 5.65 -29.11 -23.86
CA ILE A 820 5.72 -27.96 -22.96
C ILE A 820 4.43 -27.13 -23.05
N LEU A 821 3.79 -27.06 -24.22
CA LEU A 821 2.45 -26.45 -24.35
C LEU A 821 1.35 -27.21 -23.57
N LYS A 822 1.59 -28.48 -23.22
CA LYS A 822 0.73 -29.30 -22.35
C LYS A 822 1.09 -29.16 -20.85
N THR A 823 2.19 -28.48 -20.52
CA THR A 823 2.60 -28.12 -19.15
C THR A 823 1.86 -26.86 -18.70
N LYS A 824 1.68 -26.64 -17.39
CA LYS A 824 1.16 -25.36 -16.88
C LYS A 824 2.25 -24.27 -16.99
N ILE A 825 2.20 -23.47 -18.06
CA ILE A 825 3.10 -22.34 -18.28
C ILE A 825 2.56 -21.08 -17.59
N ASN A 826 3.43 -20.34 -16.89
CA ASN A 826 3.17 -18.99 -16.38
C ASN A 826 4.19 -18.00 -16.99
N ILE A 827 3.74 -17.12 -17.87
CA ILE A 827 4.60 -16.16 -18.58
C ILE A 827 4.56 -14.80 -17.87
N ASN A 828 5.66 -14.44 -17.24
CA ASN A 828 5.68 -13.40 -16.22
C ASN A 828 6.38 -12.11 -16.73
N ASN A 829 5.64 -11.30 -17.48
CA ASN A 829 6.09 -10.07 -18.17
C ASN A 829 6.64 -8.93 -17.26
N ASN A 830 6.85 -9.17 -15.95
CA ASN A 830 7.17 -8.16 -14.94
C ASN A 830 8.42 -8.46 -14.10
N LEU A 831 9.18 -9.53 -14.39
CA LEU A 831 10.33 -9.97 -13.56
C LEU A 831 11.61 -9.11 -13.69
N LYS A 832 11.51 -7.82 -14.05
CA LYS A 832 12.62 -6.85 -13.89
C LYS A 832 12.36 -5.97 -12.67
N LYS A 833 12.67 -6.50 -11.50
CA LYS A 833 12.82 -5.79 -10.23
C LYS A 833 14.00 -6.38 -9.46
#